data_AF-A0A4Y1RA98-F1
#
_entry.id   AF-A0A4Y1RA98-F1
#
_cell.length_a   1.000
_cell.length_b   1.000
_cell.length_c   1.000
_cell.angle_alpha   90.00
_cell.angle_beta   90.00
_cell.angle_gamma   90.00
#
_symmetry.space_group_name_H-M   'P 1'
#
loop_
_entity.id
_entity.type
_entity.pdbx_description
1 polymer ?
#
loop_
_entity_poly.entity_id
_entity_poly.type
_entity_poly.pdbx_seq_one_letter_code
_entity_poly.pdbx_strand_id
1 'polypeptide(L)'
;MAATTSSGQPPRTRSPAPFLSKTYDLLEEGAAEEGDSGKKIVSWNAEGSGFVVWSPAEFSELLLPKYFKHNNFSSFIRQLNTYGFKKTSPRQWEFKHEKFQKGCRHMLVEITRKKCEPSAFPVYLKASEESGSSNTAVAAAEENNCLLLMEENKNLRKQKLELQMQISQFKALEMKLLDCLAQNVEDHQKNKCLYQGPGIQAYLIIDAAAACPELYRNFEIKGFHPRWMDEKQMEILDKPRQLDVRDRSINNALGWLSVSHIPPQNSSLSPSPSVSSLILLLSQLSAPNSKPQLMNPKLFAKTLIRSAMTSRSYYTSRTKKPTLYTKISPLGNPSLNVVPELDDWVYKGHKVRVAELQRIIHDLRKRKRFSQALQISEWMKQKGICIFSPVEHAVQLDLIGKVRGHVSAEEYFNNLREEDKNLKTYGALLNCYVRQLQTDKSFAHLRKMKEMGFASSPLTYNDIMCLYTNVGEHEKVPGVLTKMKENNVPPDNFSYRICINSYGVRSDLEGMEKVLEEMKSQPHIVMDWNTYAVVANFYIKEGQTHKAINALKKSEERLDNKDGLGHNHLISLYASMGNKDEVLRLWGLEKSACKRCINRDYIGMLLSLVRLGELDEAEKVVKEWELSGNCYDFRVPQTVIIGHTVKGLYDRAEAMLGDLMEKGKATTPKSWEIVAAGYVNKGETEKAFQCMKAALCLSAEKGWKPNFRVSTTILSWLGDKGSVEDAEAFVGLLRNVIPVNKQMYHALLKAYIRGGKEVDSVLDRMKADKVEDDDIETKKVLAIREN
;
A
#
# COMPACT_ATOMS: atom_id res chain seq x y z
N MET A 1 67.12 26.33 39.57
CA MET A 1 65.86 26.97 40.03
C MET A 1 64.69 26.31 39.30
N ALA A 2 63.66 25.97 40.08
CA ALA A 2 62.28 25.57 39.73
C ALA A 2 62.06 24.33 38.84
N ALA A 3 61.68 23.21 39.47
CA ALA A 3 60.88 22.16 38.87
C ALA A 3 59.48 22.18 39.52
N THR A 4 58.45 22.40 38.70
CA THR A 4 57.05 22.50 39.14
C THR A 4 56.31 21.21 38.79
N THR A 5 55.56 20.73 39.79
CA THR A 5 54.63 19.59 39.82
C THR A 5 53.52 19.61 38.76
N SER A 6 53.20 18.46 38.17
CA SER A 6 51.88 18.18 37.56
C SER A 6 51.20 17.00 38.26
N SER A 7 50.00 17.25 38.79
CA SER A 7 49.14 16.33 39.52
C SER A 7 48.53 15.24 38.62
N GLY A 8 48.67 13.98 39.04
CA GLY A 8 47.98 12.84 38.42
C GLY A 8 46.53 12.73 38.90
N GLN A 9 45.59 12.65 37.95
CA GLN A 9 44.23 12.16 38.20
C GLN A 9 44.20 10.62 38.21
N PRO A 10 43.36 9.97 39.04
CA PRO A 10 43.22 8.52 39.07
C PRO A 10 42.47 7.98 37.83
N PRO A 11 42.64 6.69 37.46
CA PRO A 11 42.04 6.11 36.27
C PRO A 11 40.51 6.04 36.40
N ARG A 12 39.79 6.63 35.44
CA ARG A 12 38.33 6.52 35.33
C ARG A 12 37.93 5.07 35.09
N THR A 13 37.22 4.46 36.03
CA THR A 13 36.55 3.16 35.86
C THR A 13 35.56 3.24 34.70
N ARG A 14 35.80 2.51 33.60
CA ARG A 14 34.87 2.45 32.45
C ARG A 14 33.63 1.65 32.86
N SER A 15 32.46 2.28 32.81
CA SER A 15 31.18 1.61 33.03
C SER A 15 30.67 0.98 31.72
N PRO A 16 29.97 -0.18 31.78
CA PRO A 16 29.40 -0.81 30.59
C PRO A 16 28.28 0.04 30.01
N ALA A 17 28.07 -0.06 28.68
CA ALA A 17 27.02 0.70 28.02
C ALA A 17 25.63 0.38 28.63
N PRO A 18 24.77 1.38 28.91
CA PRO A 18 23.48 1.15 29.58
C PRO A 18 22.60 0.10 28.92
N PHE A 19 22.67 -0.01 27.58
CA PHE A 19 21.95 -1.04 26.83
C PHE A 19 22.39 -2.47 27.19
N LEU A 20 23.68 -2.71 27.37
CA LEU A 20 24.23 -4.02 27.68
C LEU A 20 23.91 -4.43 29.11
N SER A 21 24.04 -3.50 30.07
CA SER A 21 23.64 -3.74 31.46
C SER A 21 22.17 -4.10 31.57
N LYS A 22 21.30 -3.32 30.92
CA LYS A 22 19.85 -3.55 30.92
C LYS A 22 19.45 -4.86 30.23
N THR A 23 20.12 -5.21 29.14
CA THR A 23 19.90 -6.51 28.47
C THR A 23 20.32 -7.67 29.37
N TYR A 24 21.41 -7.51 30.13
CA TYR A 24 21.86 -8.52 31.08
C TYR A 24 20.88 -8.66 32.26
N ASP A 25 20.42 -7.53 32.84
CA ASP A 25 19.41 -7.51 33.91
C ASP A 25 18.11 -8.17 33.47
N LEU A 26 17.65 -7.85 32.25
CA LEU A 26 16.47 -8.46 31.62
C LEU A 26 16.58 -9.99 31.54
N LEU A 27 17.78 -10.54 31.34
CA LEU A 27 17.98 -11.99 31.22
C LEU A 27 18.10 -12.71 32.56
N GLU A 28 18.52 -12.03 33.62
CA GLU A 28 18.53 -12.57 34.99
C GLU A 28 17.12 -12.54 35.59
N GLU A 29 16.37 -11.45 35.38
CA GLU A 29 15.03 -11.27 35.95
C GLU A 29 13.93 -11.88 35.06
N GLY A 30 14.02 -11.72 33.74
CA GLY A 30 13.03 -12.24 32.77
C GLY A 30 13.11 -13.74 32.52
N ALA A 31 14.16 -14.43 33.01
CA ALA A 31 14.23 -15.89 32.99
C ALA A 31 13.31 -16.56 34.03
N ALA A 32 12.76 -15.79 34.98
CA ALA A 32 11.84 -16.25 36.02
C ALA A 32 10.35 -15.96 35.72
N GLU A 33 10.04 -15.15 34.70
CA GLU A 33 8.66 -14.86 34.31
C GLU A 33 8.14 -15.89 33.28
N GLU A 34 7.19 -16.73 33.71
CA GLU A 34 6.42 -17.62 32.84
C GLU A 34 5.24 -16.83 32.23
N GLY A 35 5.07 -16.89 30.90
CA GLY A 35 3.92 -16.28 30.24
C GLY A 35 2.62 -17.04 30.52
N ASP A 36 1.48 -16.48 30.09
CA ASP A 36 0.11 -17.01 30.29
C ASP A 36 -0.10 -18.44 29.71
N SER A 37 0.88 -18.95 28.96
CA SER A 37 0.93 -20.30 28.36
C SER A 37 1.93 -21.26 29.01
N GLY A 38 2.58 -20.88 30.12
CA GLY A 38 3.60 -21.67 30.81
C GLY A 38 4.94 -21.79 30.06
N LYS A 39 5.16 -20.96 29.04
CA LYS A 39 6.40 -20.93 28.24
C LYS A 39 7.28 -19.73 28.61
N LYS A 40 8.59 -19.95 28.67
CA LYS A 40 9.60 -18.92 28.94
C LYS A 40 9.61 -17.87 27.82
N ILE A 41 9.56 -16.58 28.15
CA ILE A 41 9.56 -15.50 27.15
C ILE A 41 10.98 -15.26 26.61
N VAL A 42 11.98 -15.26 27.50
CA VAL A 42 13.41 -15.12 27.18
C VAL A 42 14.24 -15.96 28.14
N SER A 43 15.35 -16.54 27.68
CA SER A 43 16.28 -17.25 28.56
C SER A 43 17.70 -17.25 28.03
N TRP A 44 18.68 -17.46 28.92
CA TRP A 44 20.01 -17.89 28.49
C TRP A 44 19.91 -19.18 27.65
N ASN A 45 20.81 -19.34 26.69
CA ASN A 45 20.95 -20.60 25.97
C ASN A 45 21.60 -21.67 26.87
N ALA A 46 21.56 -22.94 26.46
CA ALA A 46 22.05 -24.06 27.27
C ALA A 46 23.54 -23.93 27.67
N GLU A 47 24.33 -23.24 26.85
CA GLU A 47 25.78 -23.05 27.04
C GLU A 47 26.12 -21.78 27.85
N GLY A 48 25.16 -20.90 28.13
CA GLY A 48 25.40 -19.61 28.77
C GLY A 48 26.18 -18.59 27.92
N SER A 49 26.44 -18.90 26.65
CA SER A 49 27.21 -18.08 25.69
C SER A 49 26.35 -17.06 24.92
N GLY A 50 25.07 -16.97 25.24
CA GLY A 50 24.08 -16.16 24.54
C GLY A 50 22.68 -16.38 25.10
N PHE A 51 21.68 -15.81 24.45
CA PHE A 51 20.29 -15.90 24.90
C PHE A 51 19.31 -16.13 23.75
N VAL A 52 18.15 -16.68 24.08
CA VAL A 52 17.07 -17.03 23.16
C VAL A 52 15.82 -16.23 23.53
N VAL A 53 15.21 -15.58 22.53
CA VAL A 53 13.87 -15.00 22.65
C VAL A 53 12.86 -15.97 22.03
N TRP A 54 11.99 -16.54 22.86
CA TRP A 54 11.05 -17.60 22.43
C TRP A 54 9.76 -17.03 21.83
N SER A 55 9.24 -15.95 22.42
CA SER A 55 8.04 -15.25 21.96
C SER A 55 8.35 -13.77 21.71
N PRO A 56 8.66 -13.37 20.46
CA PRO A 56 8.96 -11.97 20.13
C PRO A 56 7.80 -11.01 20.44
N ALA A 57 6.55 -11.48 20.36
CA ALA A 57 5.37 -10.67 20.65
C ALA A 57 5.26 -10.35 22.15
N GLU A 58 5.31 -11.37 23.02
CA GLU A 58 5.27 -11.18 24.48
C GLU A 58 6.53 -10.46 24.99
N PHE A 59 7.70 -10.76 24.42
CA PHE A 59 8.93 -10.05 24.73
C PHE A 59 8.81 -8.54 24.43
N SER A 60 8.12 -8.19 23.34
CA SER A 60 7.87 -6.81 22.95
C SER A 60 6.89 -6.10 23.86
N GLU A 61 5.80 -6.76 24.24
CA GLU A 61 4.72 -6.13 25.01
C GLU A 61 4.99 -6.10 26.51
N LEU A 62 5.62 -7.14 27.07
CA LEU A 62 5.75 -7.33 28.52
C LEU A 62 7.14 -7.00 29.06
N LEU A 63 8.21 -7.37 28.34
CA LEU A 63 9.59 -7.23 28.85
C LEU A 63 10.29 -5.97 28.36
N LEU A 64 10.23 -5.65 27.06
CA LEU A 64 10.92 -4.47 26.53
C LEU A 64 10.53 -3.15 27.22
N PRO A 65 9.25 -2.86 27.53
CA PRO A 65 8.87 -1.61 28.21
C PRO A 65 9.38 -1.48 29.65
N LYS A 66 9.66 -2.60 30.34
CA LYS A 66 10.19 -2.61 31.71
C LYS A 66 11.64 -2.10 31.76
N TYR A 67 12.46 -2.44 30.77
CA TYR A 67 13.90 -2.11 30.75
C TYR A 67 14.28 -1.00 29.75
N PHE A 68 13.51 -0.85 28.68
CA PHE A 68 13.78 0.08 27.57
C PHE A 68 12.58 1.00 27.30
N LYS A 69 12.84 2.22 26.79
CA LYS A 69 11.79 3.22 26.51
C LYS A 69 10.96 2.91 25.23
N HIS A 70 10.94 1.66 24.78
CA HIS A 70 10.24 1.22 23.58
C HIS A 70 9.78 -0.23 23.72
N ASN A 71 8.72 -0.60 23.01
CA ASN A 71 8.22 -1.98 22.90
C ASN A 71 8.61 -2.64 21.55
N ASN A 72 9.47 -2.02 20.74
CA ASN A 72 9.76 -2.48 19.39
C ASN A 72 10.91 -3.50 19.36
N PHE A 73 10.60 -4.76 19.02
CA PHE A 73 11.58 -5.83 18.87
C PHE A 73 12.70 -5.51 17.87
N SER A 74 12.36 -4.95 16.71
CA SER A 74 13.34 -4.64 15.66
C SER A 74 14.34 -3.59 16.12
N SER A 75 13.91 -2.62 16.93
CA SER A 75 14.81 -1.62 17.55
C SER A 75 15.78 -2.25 18.54
N PHE A 76 15.32 -3.25 19.30
CA PHE A 76 16.17 -4.03 20.21
C PHE A 76 17.22 -4.85 19.43
N ILE A 77 16.81 -5.55 18.36
CA ILE A 77 17.73 -6.29 17.48
C ILE A 77 18.77 -5.38 16.82
N ARG A 78 18.36 -4.19 16.36
CA ARG A 78 19.28 -3.21 15.78
C ARG A 78 20.35 -2.77 16.79
N GLN A 79 19.98 -2.57 18.05
CA GLN A 79 20.93 -2.24 19.10
C GLN A 79 21.89 -3.40 19.38
N LEU A 80 21.40 -4.64 19.47
CA LEU A 80 22.26 -5.84 19.59
C LEU A 80 23.29 -5.91 18.45
N ASN A 81 22.86 -5.73 17.21
CA ASN A 81 23.75 -5.77 16.05
C ASN A 81 24.82 -4.66 16.09
N THR A 82 24.49 -3.50 16.64
CA THR A 82 25.43 -2.36 16.81
C THR A 82 26.56 -2.71 17.78
N TYR A 83 26.28 -3.56 18.78
CA TYR A 83 27.25 -4.10 19.73
C TYR A 83 27.82 -5.45 19.31
N GLY A 84 27.61 -5.88 18.06
CA GLY A 84 28.28 -7.04 17.47
C GLY A 84 27.68 -8.41 17.78
N PHE A 85 26.49 -8.48 18.40
CA PHE A 85 25.78 -9.74 18.58
C PHE A 85 25.41 -10.36 17.23
N LYS A 86 25.46 -11.69 17.14
CA LYS A 86 25.10 -12.45 15.93
C LYS A 86 23.94 -13.39 16.21
N LYS A 87 23.00 -13.47 15.27
CA LYS A 87 21.94 -14.48 15.31
C LYS A 87 22.51 -15.83 14.90
N THR A 88 22.38 -16.86 15.73
CA THR A 88 23.00 -18.18 15.49
C THR A 88 22.06 -19.21 14.88
N SER A 89 20.75 -18.97 14.91
CA SER A 89 19.74 -19.89 14.38
C SER A 89 18.83 -19.21 13.35
N PRO A 90 18.51 -19.84 12.20
CA PRO A 90 17.54 -19.31 11.26
C PRO A 90 16.10 -19.44 11.77
N ARG A 91 15.81 -20.47 12.59
CA ARG A 91 14.46 -20.79 13.08
C ARG A 91 14.15 -20.21 14.46
N GLN A 92 15.16 -19.84 15.24
CA GLN A 92 15.00 -19.31 16.59
C GLN A 92 15.70 -17.95 16.74
N TRP A 93 15.18 -17.08 17.61
CA TRP A 93 15.80 -15.79 17.91
C TRP A 93 16.89 -15.93 18.96
N GLU A 94 17.92 -16.73 18.66
CA GLU A 94 19.11 -16.91 19.49
C GLU A 94 20.20 -15.92 19.08
N PHE A 95 20.77 -15.21 20.05
CA PHE A 95 21.84 -14.24 19.87
C PHE A 95 23.05 -14.57 20.75
N LYS A 96 24.25 -14.60 20.14
CA LYS A 96 25.52 -14.84 20.84
C LYS A 96 26.48 -13.64 20.67
N HIS A 97 27.31 -13.42 21.68
CA HIS A 97 28.44 -12.50 21.64
C HIS A 97 29.55 -13.04 22.56
N GLU A 98 30.80 -13.05 22.08
CA GLU A 98 31.95 -13.65 22.76
C GLU A 98 32.12 -13.16 24.21
N LYS A 99 31.89 -11.86 24.43
CA LYS A 99 32.03 -11.21 25.73
C LYS A 99 30.73 -11.02 26.53
N PHE A 100 29.62 -11.60 26.08
CA PHE A 100 28.31 -11.52 26.77
C PHE A 100 27.92 -12.93 27.24
N GLN A 101 28.34 -13.28 28.46
CA GLN A 101 28.21 -14.64 29.01
C GLN A 101 27.54 -14.61 30.38
N LYS A 102 26.76 -15.66 30.68
CA LYS A 102 26.06 -15.83 31.97
C LYS A 102 27.08 -15.91 33.12
N GLY A 103 26.87 -15.11 34.16
CA GLY A 103 27.75 -15.00 35.34
C GLY A 103 28.93 -14.03 35.18
N CYS A 104 29.23 -13.58 33.95
CA CYS A 104 30.42 -12.78 33.64
C CYS A 104 30.10 -11.30 33.38
N ARG A 105 29.35 -10.65 34.29
CA ARG A 105 28.92 -9.24 34.13
C ARG A 105 30.08 -8.25 33.96
N HIS A 106 31.24 -8.55 34.53
CA HIS A 106 32.43 -7.70 34.45
C HIS A 106 32.95 -7.56 33.01
N MET A 107 32.67 -8.51 32.10
CA MET A 107 33.12 -8.48 30.71
C MET A 107 32.32 -7.51 29.81
N LEU A 108 31.17 -7.00 30.29
CA LEU A 108 30.33 -6.07 29.52
C LEU A 108 31.05 -4.76 29.16
N VAL A 109 32.03 -4.35 29.95
CA VAL A 109 32.83 -3.13 29.72
C VAL A 109 33.70 -3.22 28.47
N GLU A 110 33.97 -4.42 27.98
CA GLU A 110 34.81 -4.68 26.81
C GLU A 110 34.02 -4.73 25.49
N ILE A 111 32.69 -4.69 25.57
CA ILE A 111 31.82 -4.69 24.39
C ILE A 111 31.66 -3.25 23.90
N THR A 112 32.36 -2.92 22.83
CA THR A 112 32.28 -1.61 22.18
C THR A 112 31.42 -1.66 20.92
N ARG A 113 30.82 -0.53 20.53
CA ARG A 113 30.11 -0.43 19.26
C ARG A 113 31.06 -0.69 18.08
N LYS A 114 30.59 -1.40 17.05
CA LYS A 114 31.34 -1.56 15.79
C LYS A 114 31.63 -0.19 15.18
N LYS A 115 32.91 0.17 14.99
CA LYS A 115 33.33 1.26 14.10
C LYS A 115 33.12 0.79 12.65
N CYS A 116 32.52 1.62 11.80
CA CYS A 116 32.55 1.39 10.36
C CYS A 116 34.00 1.54 9.88
N GLU A 117 34.68 0.44 9.64
CA GLU A 117 35.87 0.41 8.79
C GLU A 117 35.43 0.25 7.32
N PRO A 118 36.17 0.86 6.37
CA PRO A 118 35.86 0.78 4.95
C PRO A 118 35.90 -0.68 4.50
N SER A 119 34.73 -1.18 4.10
CA SER A 119 34.56 -2.50 3.49
C SER A 119 35.55 -2.69 2.35
N ALA A 120 36.51 -3.60 2.54
CA ALA A 120 37.44 -4.02 1.51
C ALA A 120 36.69 -4.59 0.30
N PHE A 121 37.16 -4.18 -0.87
CA PHE A 121 36.71 -4.57 -2.21
C PHE A 121 36.84 -6.09 -2.43
N PRO A 122 35.88 -6.78 -3.07
CA PRO A 122 36.10 -8.12 -3.59
C PRO A 122 37.09 -8.11 -4.77
N VAL A 123 38.04 -9.04 -4.73
CA VAL A 123 39.29 -9.11 -5.52
C VAL A 123 39.13 -9.41 -7.03
N TYR A 124 37.91 -9.51 -7.58
CA TYR A 124 37.72 -9.90 -8.99
C TYR A 124 38.02 -8.83 -10.07
N LEU A 125 38.73 -7.73 -9.75
CA LEU A 125 39.00 -6.65 -10.72
C LEU A 125 40.42 -6.07 -10.72
N LYS A 126 41.43 -6.76 -10.17
CA LYS A 126 42.83 -6.33 -10.35
C LYS A 126 43.51 -7.09 -11.49
N ALA A 127 43.85 -6.38 -12.55
CA ALA A 127 44.95 -6.75 -13.42
C ALA A 127 46.28 -6.49 -12.71
N SER A 128 47.20 -7.43 -12.92
CA SER A 128 48.57 -7.67 -12.47
C SER A 128 49.40 -6.49 -11.95
N GLU A 129 50.05 -6.69 -10.79
CA GLU A 129 51.52 -6.57 -10.59
C GLU A 129 51.92 -7.10 -9.18
N GLU A 130 53.05 -7.81 -9.11
CA GLU A 130 53.51 -8.67 -8.01
C GLU A 130 54.20 -7.93 -6.85
N SER A 131 54.00 -8.42 -5.60
CA SER A 131 55.07 -8.93 -4.69
C SER A 131 54.59 -9.08 -3.23
N GLY A 132 54.92 -10.22 -2.59
CA GLY A 132 55.25 -10.26 -1.14
C GLY A 132 54.23 -10.77 -0.10
N SER A 133 53.96 -12.09 -0.09
CA SER A 133 53.72 -13.00 1.06
C SER A 133 53.12 -12.50 2.41
N SER A 134 51.87 -12.88 2.66
CA SER A 134 51.39 -13.76 3.77
C SER A 134 49.91 -13.49 4.02
N ASN A 135 49.01 -14.42 3.65
CA ASN A 135 47.60 -14.52 4.13
C ASN A 135 46.78 -15.63 3.42
N THR A 136 47.39 -16.76 3.05
CA THR A 136 46.74 -17.80 2.23
C THR A 136 45.72 -18.67 2.99
N ALA A 137 45.77 -18.76 4.32
CA ALA A 137 44.86 -19.61 5.10
C ALA A 137 43.53 -18.93 5.48
N VAL A 138 43.51 -17.61 5.64
CA VAL A 138 42.30 -16.84 6.01
C VAL A 138 41.42 -16.59 4.79
N ALA A 139 42.03 -16.31 3.64
CA ALA A 139 41.32 -16.08 2.37
C ALA A 139 40.55 -17.31 1.89
N ALA A 140 41.11 -18.51 2.01
CA ALA A 140 40.46 -19.76 1.59
C ALA A 140 39.24 -20.13 2.47
N ALA A 141 39.25 -19.76 3.76
CA ALA A 141 38.12 -19.97 4.66
C ALA A 141 36.99 -18.94 4.45
N GLU A 142 37.34 -17.70 4.10
CA GLU A 142 36.37 -16.65 3.75
C GLU A 142 35.75 -16.88 2.36
N GLU A 143 36.52 -17.39 1.39
CA GLU A 143 36.03 -17.73 0.05
C GLU A 143 35.03 -18.90 0.08
N ASN A 144 35.30 -19.95 0.86
CA ASN A 144 34.36 -21.07 1.06
C ASN A 144 33.07 -20.62 1.77
N ASN A 145 33.16 -19.74 2.77
CA ASN A 145 31.98 -19.18 3.43
C ASN A 145 31.17 -18.26 2.50
N CYS A 146 31.83 -17.45 1.67
CA CYS A 146 31.17 -16.62 0.67
C CYS A 146 30.49 -17.45 -0.42
N LEU A 147 31.10 -18.54 -0.89
CA LEU A 147 30.50 -19.46 -1.86
C LEU A 147 29.26 -20.17 -1.29
N LEU A 148 29.33 -20.64 -0.04
CA LEU A 148 28.18 -21.23 0.64
C LEU A 148 27.05 -20.22 0.85
N LEU A 149 27.37 -18.98 1.26
CA LEU A 149 26.38 -17.91 1.42
C LEU A 149 25.77 -17.46 0.08
N MET A 150 26.55 -17.47 -1.02
CA MET A 150 26.03 -17.16 -2.35
C MET A 150 25.09 -18.26 -2.86
N GLU A 151 25.43 -19.53 -2.64
CA GLU A 151 24.58 -20.65 -3.01
C GLU A 151 23.31 -20.72 -2.15
N GLU A 152 23.41 -20.40 -0.85
CA GLU A 152 22.25 -20.30 0.03
C GLU A 152 21.34 -19.13 -0.37
N ASN A 153 21.89 -17.96 -0.72
CA ASN A 153 21.11 -16.84 -1.25
C ASN A 153 20.41 -17.19 -2.57
N LYS A 154 21.06 -17.95 -3.45
CA LYS A 154 20.49 -18.43 -4.70
C LYS A 154 19.34 -19.42 -4.45
N ASN A 155 19.51 -20.33 -3.49
CA ASN A 155 18.47 -21.27 -3.07
C ASN A 155 17.30 -20.56 -2.40
N LEU A 156 17.55 -19.58 -1.55
CA LEU A 156 16.51 -18.74 -0.93
C LEU A 156 15.76 -17.91 -1.97
N ARG A 157 16.44 -17.38 -3.00
CA ARG A 157 15.77 -16.69 -4.13
C ARG A 157 14.89 -17.65 -4.93
N LYS A 158 15.34 -18.89 -5.15
CA LYS A 158 14.55 -19.94 -5.81
C LYS A 158 13.31 -20.29 -4.99
N GLN A 159 13.46 -20.51 -3.67
CA GLN A 159 12.33 -20.77 -2.76
C GLN A 159 11.35 -19.60 -2.67
N LYS A 160 11.86 -18.37 -2.66
CA LYS A 160 11.02 -17.16 -2.70
C LYS A 160 10.20 -17.09 -3.98
N LEU A 161 10.81 -17.43 -5.13
CA LEU A 161 10.11 -17.45 -6.42
C LEU A 161 9.03 -18.55 -6.45
N GLU A 162 9.33 -19.74 -5.91
CA GLU A 162 8.40 -20.86 -5.77
C GLU A 162 7.18 -20.47 -4.91
N LEU A 163 7.41 -19.91 -3.73
CA LEU A 163 6.34 -19.42 -2.85
C LEU A 163 5.53 -18.31 -3.51
N GLN A 164 6.16 -17.43 -4.28
CA GLN A 164 5.49 -16.36 -5.00
C GLN A 164 4.64 -16.89 -6.16
N MET A 165 5.07 -17.98 -6.81
CA MET A 165 4.30 -18.70 -7.82
C MET A 165 3.10 -19.43 -7.18
N GLN A 166 3.29 -20.08 -6.03
CA GLN A 166 2.21 -20.70 -5.27
C GLN A 166 1.17 -19.66 -4.81
N ILE A 167 1.59 -18.50 -4.28
CA ILE A 167 0.68 -17.41 -3.93
C ILE A 167 -0.10 -16.92 -5.15
N SER A 168 0.55 -16.82 -6.31
CA SER A 168 -0.12 -16.42 -7.57
C SER A 168 -1.14 -17.45 -8.03
N GLN A 169 -0.82 -18.75 -7.91
CA GLN A 169 -1.74 -19.85 -8.21
C GLN A 169 -2.93 -19.87 -7.25
N PHE A 170 -2.69 -19.69 -5.94
CA PHE A 170 -3.77 -19.58 -4.94
C PHE A 170 -4.69 -18.40 -5.22
N LYS A 171 -4.14 -17.23 -5.59
CA LYS A 171 -4.96 -16.07 -5.98
C LYS A 171 -5.74 -16.30 -7.27
N ALA A 172 -5.19 -17.03 -8.24
CA ALA A 172 -5.90 -17.40 -9.46
C ALA A 172 -7.04 -18.39 -9.18
N LEU A 173 -6.83 -19.35 -8.27
CA LEU A 173 -7.87 -20.26 -7.78
C LEU A 173 -8.96 -19.51 -7.00
N GLU A 174 -8.58 -18.56 -6.14
CA GLU A 174 -9.51 -17.70 -5.41
C GLU A 174 -10.38 -16.87 -6.35
N MET A 175 -9.78 -16.29 -7.41
CA MET A 175 -10.52 -15.57 -8.44
C MET A 175 -11.46 -16.48 -9.23
N LYS A 176 -11.02 -17.68 -9.60
CA LYS A 176 -11.89 -18.68 -10.26
C LYS A 176 -13.05 -19.10 -9.37
N LEU A 177 -12.82 -19.28 -8.07
CA LEU A 177 -13.85 -19.60 -7.10
C LEU A 177 -14.88 -18.47 -6.98
N LEU A 178 -14.41 -17.23 -6.94
CA LEU A 178 -15.26 -16.04 -6.91
C LEU A 178 -16.08 -15.87 -8.19
N ASP A 179 -15.50 -16.13 -9.36
CA ASP A 179 -16.20 -16.09 -10.65
C ASP A 179 -17.27 -17.20 -10.72
N CYS A 180 -16.95 -18.40 -10.24
CA CYS A 180 -17.89 -19.52 -10.18
C CYS A 180 -19.06 -19.24 -9.21
N LEU A 181 -18.76 -18.62 -8.06
CA LEU A 181 -19.79 -18.16 -7.12
C LEU A 181 -20.64 -17.03 -7.72
N ALA A 182 -20.06 -16.11 -8.48
CA ALA A 182 -20.78 -15.05 -9.15
C ALA A 182 -21.71 -15.60 -10.25
N GLN A 183 -21.25 -16.55 -11.06
CA GLN A 183 -22.07 -17.24 -12.06
C GLN A 183 -23.21 -18.04 -11.41
N ASN A 184 -22.95 -18.75 -10.32
CA ASN A 184 -24.00 -19.46 -9.58
C ASN A 184 -25.03 -18.49 -8.98
N VAL A 185 -24.62 -17.31 -8.51
CA VAL A 185 -25.55 -16.29 -7.98
C VAL A 185 -26.36 -15.63 -9.11
N GLU A 186 -25.76 -15.40 -10.28
CA GLU A 186 -26.45 -14.87 -11.46
C GLU A 186 -27.44 -15.88 -12.07
N ASP A 187 -27.09 -17.16 -12.13
CA ASP A 187 -27.98 -18.23 -12.58
C ASP A 187 -29.11 -18.48 -11.56
N HIS A 188 -28.84 -18.33 -10.27
CA HIS A 188 -29.86 -18.41 -9.22
C HIS A 188 -30.80 -17.18 -9.22
N GLN A 189 -30.33 -16.02 -9.66
CA GLN A 189 -31.17 -14.82 -9.87
C GLN A 189 -32.00 -14.90 -11.16
N LYS A 190 -31.49 -15.52 -12.24
CA LYS A 190 -32.27 -15.79 -13.46
C LYS A 190 -33.33 -16.87 -13.26
N ASN A 191 -33.03 -17.92 -12.49
CA ASN A 191 -33.95 -19.03 -12.25
C ASN A 191 -34.96 -18.80 -11.10
N LYS A 192 -34.85 -17.67 -10.38
CA LYS A 192 -35.81 -17.31 -9.31
C LYS A 192 -37.22 -16.98 -9.81
N CYS A 193 -37.43 -16.85 -11.12
CA CYS A 193 -38.74 -16.62 -11.72
C CYS A 193 -39.52 -17.91 -12.05
N LEU A 194 -38.97 -19.10 -11.82
CA LEU A 194 -39.63 -20.36 -12.13
C LEU A 194 -39.37 -21.39 -11.01
N TYR A 195 -40.46 -21.79 -10.35
CA TYR A 195 -40.63 -22.95 -9.44
C TYR A 195 -40.32 -22.75 -7.93
N GLN A 196 -41.38 -22.77 -7.12
CA GLN A 196 -41.37 -22.95 -5.66
C GLN A 196 -41.85 -24.38 -5.33
N GLY A 197 -41.03 -25.18 -4.63
CA GLY A 197 -41.45 -26.45 -4.04
C GLY A 197 -40.32 -27.21 -3.30
N PRO A 198 -40.61 -28.08 -2.32
CA PRO A 198 -39.65 -28.52 -1.29
C PRO A 198 -38.70 -29.68 -1.67
N GLY A 199 -38.53 -30.01 -2.95
CA GLY A 199 -37.72 -31.17 -3.39
C GLY A 199 -36.20 -30.93 -3.51
N ILE A 200 -35.70 -29.78 -3.07
CA ILE A 200 -34.42 -29.23 -3.56
C ILE A 200 -33.16 -29.76 -2.84
N GLN A 201 -33.26 -30.41 -1.67
CA GLN A 201 -32.05 -30.86 -0.96
C GLN A 201 -31.35 -32.06 -1.60
N ALA A 202 -32.07 -32.92 -2.34
CA ALA A 202 -31.45 -34.10 -2.98
C ALA A 202 -30.71 -33.74 -4.28
N TYR A 203 -31.19 -32.75 -5.04
CA TYR A 203 -30.59 -32.36 -6.32
C TYR A 203 -29.29 -31.55 -6.14
N LEU A 204 -29.21 -30.72 -5.09
CA LEU A 204 -28.03 -29.93 -4.76
C LEU A 204 -26.80 -30.77 -4.39
N ILE A 205 -26.98 -31.97 -3.83
CA ILE A 205 -25.87 -32.86 -3.45
C ILE A 205 -25.33 -33.60 -4.68
N ILE A 206 -26.21 -33.96 -5.61
CA ILE A 206 -25.85 -34.70 -6.84
C ILE A 206 -25.09 -33.80 -7.82
N ASP A 207 -25.55 -32.54 -8.02
CA ASP A 207 -24.86 -31.59 -8.92
C ASP A 207 -23.53 -31.08 -8.33
N ALA A 208 -23.43 -30.91 -7.01
CA ALA A 208 -22.17 -30.57 -6.35
C ALA A 208 -21.14 -31.70 -6.44
N ALA A 209 -21.59 -32.96 -6.40
CA ALA A 209 -20.73 -34.13 -6.57
C ALA A 209 -20.22 -34.29 -8.02
N ALA A 210 -21.01 -33.88 -9.02
CA ALA A 210 -20.61 -33.90 -10.43
C ALA A 210 -19.59 -32.81 -10.80
N ALA A 211 -19.60 -31.66 -10.11
CA ALA A 211 -18.75 -30.52 -10.42
C ALA A 211 -17.29 -30.62 -9.91
N CYS A 212 -17.00 -31.51 -8.95
CA CYS A 212 -15.64 -31.69 -8.40
C CYS A 212 -15.37 -33.15 -7.93
N PRO A 213 -15.07 -34.10 -8.84
CA PRO A 213 -14.81 -35.50 -8.48
C PRO A 213 -13.61 -35.70 -7.54
N GLU A 214 -12.64 -34.77 -7.53
CA GLU A 214 -11.41 -34.88 -6.72
C GLU A 214 -11.61 -34.56 -5.23
N LEU A 215 -12.65 -33.81 -4.87
CA LEU A 215 -12.95 -33.48 -3.46
C LEU A 215 -13.58 -34.66 -2.70
N TYR A 216 -14.28 -35.56 -3.40
CA TYR A 216 -14.98 -36.69 -2.78
C TYR A 216 -14.05 -37.88 -2.44
N ARG A 217 -12.90 -38.01 -3.11
CA ARG A 217 -11.91 -39.05 -2.80
C ARG A 217 -11.15 -38.83 -1.49
N ASN A 218 -11.17 -37.62 -0.93
CA ASN A 218 -10.37 -37.25 0.24
C ASN A 218 -11.18 -37.14 1.54
N PHE A 219 -12.49 -37.43 1.52
CA PHE A 219 -13.36 -37.40 2.71
C PHE A 219 -13.79 -38.81 3.14
N GLU A 220 -12.82 -39.62 3.58
CA GLU A 220 -13.07 -40.89 4.28
C GLU A 220 -12.68 -40.77 5.76
N ILE A 221 -13.40 -40.00 6.59
CA ILE A 221 -13.36 -40.21 8.06
C ILE A 221 -14.73 -39.89 8.70
N LYS A 222 -15.41 -41.00 9.06
CA LYS A 222 -16.34 -41.27 10.18
C LYS A 222 -17.54 -40.34 10.37
N GLY A 223 -18.72 -40.87 9.99
CA GLY A 223 -19.91 -40.67 10.81
C GLY A 223 -21.23 -40.40 10.10
N PHE A 224 -21.53 -40.98 8.93
CA PHE A 224 -22.90 -41.03 8.42
C PHE A 224 -23.11 -42.31 7.60
N HIS A 225 -23.86 -43.26 8.15
CA HIS A 225 -24.36 -44.43 7.43
C HIS A 225 -25.68 -44.05 6.76
N PRO A 226 -25.84 -44.12 5.43
CA PRO A 226 -27.10 -43.85 4.78
C PRO A 226 -28.00 -45.09 4.91
N ARG A 227 -29.14 -44.95 5.57
CA ARG A 227 -30.33 -45.71 5.17
C ARG A 227 -30.92 -44.91 4.01
N TRP A 228 -31.33 -45.58 2.92
CA TRP A 228 -31.98 -45.08 1.70
C TRP A 228 -31.06 -45.00 0.48
N MET A 229 -30.76 -46.16 -0.10
CA MET A 229 -30.56 -46.35 -1.55
C MET A 229 -30.95 -47.80 -1.87
N ASP A 230 -32.06 -47.99 -2.58
CA ASP A 230 -32.44 -49.29 -3.17
C ASP A 230 -31.74 -49.48 -4.54
N GLU A 231 -31.35 -50.72 -4.79
CA GLU A 231 -30.42 -51.28 -5.80
C GLU A 231 -30.73 -51.06 -7.30
N LYS A 232 -31.49 -50.05 -7.72
CA LYS A 232 -31.97 -49.96 -9.13
C LYS A 232 -31.40 -48.85 -10.01
N GLN A 233 -30.34 -48.14 -9.61
CA GLN A 233 -29.75 -47.04 -10.42
C GLN A 233 -28.25 -47.13 -10.69
N MET A 234 -27.64 -48.31 -10.53
CA MET A 234 -26.22 -48.57 -10.82
C MET A 234 -25.94 -49.15 -12.22
N GLU A 235 -26.78 -48.85 -13.24
CA GLU A 235 -26.66 -49.48 -14.57
C GLU A 235 -26.52 -48.49 -15.76
N ILE A 236 -26.17 -47.22 -15.54
CA ILE A 236 -26.03 -46.23 -16.64
C ILE A 236 -24.67 -45.48 -16.60
N LEU A 237 -23.62 -46.09 -16.04
CA LEU A 237 -22.28 -45.50 -16.04
C LEU A 237 -21.20 -46.49 -16.49
N ASP A 238 -21.47 -47.28 -17.51
CA ASP A 238 -20.40 -48.02 -18.19
C ASP A 238 -20.63 -48.14 -19.70
N LYS A 239 -20.04 -47.22 -20.47
CA LYS A 239 -19.57 -47.40 -21.86
C LYS A 239 -18.85 -46.14 -22.38
N PRO A 240 -17.57 -46.23 -22.80
CA PRO A 240 -16.86 -45.14 -23.44
C PRO A 240 -16.88 -45.30 -24.97
N ARG A 241 -17.14 -44.23 -25.75
CA ARG A 241 -16.77 -44.18 -27.18
C ARG A 241 -16.34 -42.80 -27.66
N GLN A 242 -15.17 -42.80 -28.29
CA GLN A 242 -14.55 -41.79 -29.15
C GLN A 242 -15.44 -41.42 -30.34
N LEU A 243 -15.22 -40.23 -30.93
CA LEU A 243 -15.28 -40.04 -32.39
C LEU A 243 -14.61 -38.74 -32.84
N ASP A 244 -14.03 -38.85 -34.04
CA ASP A 244 -13.13 -37.97 -34.76
C ASP A 244 -13.81 -37.40 -36.04
N VAL A 245 -13.17 -36.42 -36.67
CA VAL A 245 -13.42 -35.62 -37.91
C VAL A 245 -14.56 -36.00 -38.91
N ARG A 246 -15.36 -35.00 -39.37
CA ARG A 246 -15.59 -34.53 -40.79
C ARG A 246 -17.02 -34.04 -41.15
N ASP A 247 -17.02 -32.89 -41.84
CA ASP A 247 -17.90 -32.38 -42.94
C ASP A 247 -19.42 -32.11 -42.81
N ARG A 248 -19.74 -30.83 -43.12
CA ARG A 248 -20.71 -30.26 -44.10
C ARG A 248 -22.19 -30.70 -44.19
N SER A 249 -23.00 -29.63 -44.19
CA SER A 249 -24.16 -29.32 -45.04
C SER A 249 -25.55 -29.70 -44.49
N ILE A 250 -26.44 -28.70 -44.38
CA ILE A 250 -27.56 -28.47 -45.31
C ILE A 250 -28.40 -27.26 -44.82
N ASN A 251 -28.48 -26.25 -45.68
CA ASN A 251 -29.54 -25.24 -45.70
C ASN A 251 -30.90 -25.91 -45.98
N ASN A 252 -31.97 -25.51 -45.29
CA ASN A 252 -33.26 -25.15 -45.90
C ASN A 252 -34.34 -24.90 -44.84
N ALA A 253 -34.74 -23.64 -44.69
CA ALA A 253 -36.13 -23.22 -44.55
C ALA A 253 -36.19 -21.68 -44.69
N LEU A 254 -36.13 -21.20 -45.92
CA LEU A 254 -36.66 -19.88 -46.29
C LEU A 254 -38.16 -20.02 -46.55
N GLY A 255 -38.97 -19.08 -46.10
CA GLY A 255 -40.26 -18.86 -46.73
C GLY A 255 -41.21 -17.86 -46.07
N TRP A 256 -41.20 -16.63 -46.60
CA TRP A 256 -42.32 -15.68 -46.79
C TRP A 256 -42.94 -15.06 -45.50
N LEU A 257 -42.99 -13.75 -45.27
CA LEU A 257 -43.45 -12.65 -46.13
C LEU A 257 -42.78 -11.30 -45.80
N SER A 258 -42.83 -10.42 -46.79
CA SER A 258 -42.14 -9.13 -46.93
C SER A 258 -43.13 -7.94 -46.85
N VAL A 259 -42.56 -6.73 -46.69
CA VAL A 259 -43.10 -5.37 -46.99
C VAL A 259 -44.12 -4.81 -45.96
N SER A 260 -43.92 -3.65 -45.32
CA SER A 260 -44.17 -2.31 -45.93
C SER A 260 -43.75 -1.11 -45.05
N HIS A 261 -43.17 -0.10 -45.72
CA HIS A 261 -43.22 1.36 -45.53
C HIS A 261 -42.66 2.13 -44.29
N ILE A 262 -41.78 3.09 -44.63
CA ILE A 262 -41.39 4.37 -43.99
C ILE A 262 -41.94 5.50 -44.91
N PRO A 263 -42.10 6.84 -44.63
CA PRO A 263 -41.92 7.77 -43.46
C PRO A 263 -43.21 8.66 -43.20
N PRO A 264 -43.28 9.86 -42.53
CA PRO A 264 -42.23 10.84 -42.11
C PRO A 264 -42.34 11.63 -40.77
N GLN A 265 -41.17 12.15 -40.39
CA GLN A 265 -40.80 13.47 -39.82
C GLN A 265 -41.41 14.08 -38.51
N ASN A 266 -40.43 14.41 -37.66
CA ASN A 266 -40.18 15.67 -36.92
C ASN A 266 -40.86 16.02 -35.57
N SER A 267 -39.94 16.31 -34.64
CA SER A 267 -39.97 17.30 -33.56
C SER A 267 -40.75 16.97 -32.29
N SER A 268 -40.01 16.64 -31.23
CA SER A 268 -39.98 17.45 -30.00
C SER A 268 -38.99 16.83 -29.01
N LEU A 269 -38.20 17.70 -28.38
CA LEU A 269 -37.32 17.36 -27.27
C LEU A 269 -38.13 16.72 -26.14
N SER A 270 -37.70 15.55 -25.65
CA SER A 270 -38.05 15.06 -24.33
C SER A 270 -36.81 15.11 -23.42
N PRO A 271 -36.90 15.72 -22.22
CA PRO A 271 -35.83 15.65 -21.24
C PRO A 271 -35.84 14.28 -20.57
N SER A 272 -34.63 13.76 -20.29
CA SER A 272 -34.38 12.51 -19.59
C SER A 272 -35.10 12.42 -18.23
N PRO A 273 -35.63 11.26 -17.84
CA PRO A 273 -36.40 11.09 -16.61
C PRO A 273 -35.45 10.96 -15.40
N SER A 274 -35.17 12.06 -14.71
CA SER A 274 -34.49 11.98 -13.40
C SER A 274 -34.84 13.07 -12.40
N VAL A 275 -35.73 14.01 -12.73
CA VAL A 275 -35.98 15.20 -11.89
C VAL A 275 -37.41 15.24 -11.31
N SER A 276 -38.41 14.69 -12.00
CA SER A 276 -39.82 14.77 -11.56
C SER A 276 -40.14 13.95 -10.30
N SER A 277 -39.40 12.89 -9.98
CA SER A 277 -39.62 12.10 -8.75
C SER A 277 -39.04 12.76 -7.49
N LEU A 278 -38.20 13.79 -7.63
CA LEU A 278 -37.55 14.48 -6.49
C LEU A 278 -38.37 15.67 -5.98
N ILE A 279 -39.21 16.27 -6.82
CA ILE A 279 -40.00 17.45 -6.48
C ILE A 279 -41.24 17.09 -5.64
N LEU A 280 -41.82 15.90 -5.84
CA LEU A 280 -43.00 15.44 -5.07
C LEU A 280 -42.69 15.11 -3.60
N LEU A 281 -41.42 14.84 -3.27
CA LEU A 281 -41.01 14.42 -1.92
C LEU A 281 -40.67 15.60 -1.00
N LEU A 282 -40.51 16.81 -1.55
CA LEU A 282 -40.04 18.00 -0.82
C LEU A 282 -41.19 18.90 -0.31
N SER A 283 -42.45 18.66 -0.70
CA SER A 283 -43.58 19.53 -0.33
C SER A 283 -44.31 19.15 0.97
N GLN A 284 -43.78 18.22 1.80
CA GLN A 284 -44.45 17.75 3.02
C GLN A 284 -43.76 18.12 4.35
N LEU A 285 -42.75 19.00 4.34
CA LEU A 285 -42.01 19.35 5.57
C LEU A 285 -42.07 20.86 5.84
N SER A 286 -43.19 21.34 6.36
CA SER A 286 -43.28 22.67 6.97
C SER A 286 -44.27 22.71 8.13
N ALA A 287 -43.76 22.83 9.37
CA ALA A 287 -44.29 23.70 10.44
C ALA A 287 -43.38 23.68 11.70
N PRO A 288 -43.36 24.75 12.53
CA PRO A 288 -42.26 25.04 13.46
C PRO A 288 -42.63 24.91 14.96
N ASN A 289 -41.66 24.51 15.81
CA ASN A 289 -41.29 25.19 17.08
C ASN A 289 -40.27 24.40 17.96
N SER A 290 -39.13 25.07 18.25
CA SER A 290 -38.21 25.05 19.41
C SER A 290 -37.71 23.75 20.11
N LYS A 291 -36.48 23.30 19.77
CA LYS A 291 -35.20 23.25 20.58
C LYS A 291 -34.12 22.42 19.83
N PRO A 292 -32.81 22.80 19.83
CA PRO A 292 -31.82 22.16 18.98
C PRO A 292 -31.07 21.04 19.70
N GLN A 293 -31.47 19.78 19.46
CA GLN A 293 -30.62 18.58 19.48
C GLN A 293 -31.50 17.36 19.15
N LEU A 294 -31.43 16.88 17.90
CA LEU A 294 -31.45 15.47 17.46
C LEU A 294 -31.62 15.43 15.92
N MET A 295 -30.57 15.11 15.17
CA MET A 295 -30.74 14.67 13.77
C MET A 295 -30.93 13.15 13.74
N ASN A 296 -32.06 12.70 13.19
CA ASN A 296 -32.45 11.29 13.04
C ASN A 296 -32.52 10.94 11.53
N PRO A 297 -32.22 9.69 11.11
CA PRO A 297 -31.03 9.33 10.34
C PRO A 297 -31.43 8.47 9.12
N LYS A 298 -32.69 8.61 8.65
CA LYS A 298 -33.06 8.31 7.25
C LYS A 298 -32.53 9.40 6.30
N LEU A 299 -32.15 10.54 6.88
CA LEU A 299 -31.90 11.83 6.24
C LEU A 299 -30.51 11.94 5.57
N PHE A 300 -29.51 11.19 6.04
CA PHE A 300 -28.19 11.10 5.37
C PHE A 300 -28.12 9.97 4.33
N ALA A 301 -29.02 8.99 4.43
CA ALA A 301 -29.07 7.79 3.58
C ALA A 301 -29.41 8.08 2.09
N LYS A 302 -29.90 9.28 1.73
CA LYS A 302 -30.05 9.69 0.32
C LYS A 302 -28.89 10.54 -0.21
N THR A 303 -28.13 11.19 0.65
CA THR A 303 -27.03 12.09 0.24
C THR A 303 -25.86 11.31 -0.39
N LEU A 304 -25.65 10.06 0.03
CA LEU A 304 -24.66 9.15 -0.55
C LEU A 304 -25.12 8.39 -1.80
N ILE A 305 -26.42 8.10 -1.95
CA ILE A 305 -26.97 7.67 -3.25
C ILE A 305 -26.73 8.77 -4.31
N ARG A 306 -26.68 10.04 -3.89
CA ARG A 306 -26.46 11.23 -4.72
C ARG A 306 -24.97 11.51 -5.03
N SER A 307 -24.04 11.12 -4.17
CA SER A 307 -22.60 11.01 -4.51
C SER A 307 -22.31 9.82 -5.43
N ALA A 308 -23.25 8.88 -5.63
CA ALA A 308 -23.11 7.78 -6.58
C ALA A 308 -23.24 8.21 -8.06
N MET A 309 -23.52 9.48 -8.37
CA MET A 309 -23.00 10.12 -9.59
C MET A 309 -21.73 10.90 -9.26
N THR A 310 -20.77 10.23 -8.63
CA THR A 310 -19.40 10.67 -8.39
C THR A 310 -18.93 11.39 -9.64
N SER A 311 -18.95 12.72 -9.58
CA SER A 311 -18.70 13.60 -10.70
C SER A 311 -17.24 13.46 -11.12
N ARG A 312 -16.94 12.42 -11.90
CA ARG A 312 -15.70 12.26 -12.65
C ARG A 312 -15.85 12.94 -14.00
N SER A 313 -16.15 14.23 -14.00
CA SER A 313 -15.81 15.10 -15.12
C SER A 313 -14.41 15.66 -14.87
N TYR A 314 -13.40 14.82 -15.02
CA TYR A 314 -12.10 15.37 -15.38
C TYR A 314 -12.25 15.93 -16.80
N TYR A 315 -12.37 17.26 -16.85
CA TYR A 315 -12.58 18.15 -18.00
C TYR A 315 -14.02 18.60 -18.30
N THR A 316 -14.16 19.93 -18.29
CA THR A 316 -15.15 20.69 -19.05
C THR A 316 -14.85 20.52 -20.55
N SER A 317 -15.53 19.60 -21.23
CA SER A 317 -15.57 19.66 -22.69
C SER A 317 -16.50 20.79 -23.08
N ARG A 318 -15.92 21.95 -23.41
CA ARG A 318 -16.61 23.04 -24.10
C ARG A 318 -16.75 22.77 -25.61
N THR A 319 -16.64 21.51 -26.07
CA THR A 319 -16.64 21.17 -27.51
C THR A 319 -17.57 20.01 -27.85
N LYS A 320 -18.58 20.30 -28.68
CA LYS A 320 -19.73 19.46 -29.07
C LYS A 320 -19.41 18.32 -30.07
N LYS A 321 -18.25 17.63 -29.99
CA LYS A 321 -17.99 16.41 -30.80
C LYS A 321 -17.33 15.30 -29.96
N PRO A 322 -17.87 14.06 -29.93
CA PRO A 322 -17.22 12.95 -29.25
C PRO A 322 -15.91 12.60 -29.97
N THR A 323 -14.82 12.52 -29.22
CA THR A 323 -13.52 11.97 -29.65
C THR A 323 -13.29 10.62 -28.97
N LEU A 324 -12.40 9.79 -29.51
CA LEU A 324 -12.05 8.52 -28.87
C LEU A 324 -11.49 8.74 -27.46
N TYR A 325 -10.64 9.78 -27.30
CA TYR A 325 -10.12 10.18 -26.00
C TYR A 325 -11.24 10.54 -25.01
N THR A 326 -12.30 11.24 -25.43
CA THR A 326 -13.43 11.58 -24.55
C THR A 326 -14.31 10.38 -24.17
N LYS A 327 -14.24 9.25 -24.87
CA LYS A 327 -14.87 7.99 -24.43
C LYS A 327 -14.00 7.20 -23.45
N ILE A 328 -12.68 7.15 -23.68
CA ILE A 328 -11.75 6.35 -22.88
C ILE A 328 -11.35 7.06 -21.57
N SER A 329 -11.16 8.38 -21.62
CA SER A 329 -10.70 9.18 -20.48
C SER A 329 -11.64 9.06 -19.26
N PRO A 330 -12.99 9.19 -19.40
CA PRO A 330 -13.93 9.14 -18.29
C PRO A 330 -13.98 7.82 -17.54
N LEU A 331 -13.57 6.70 -18.17
CA LEU A 331 -13.61 5.38 -17.52
C LEU A 331 -12.92 5.43 -16.15
N GLY A 332 -11.82 6.19 -16.03
CA GLY A 332 -11.19 6.66 -14.78
C GLY A 332 -10.70 5.60 -13.79
N ASN A 333 -11.31 4.42 -13.76
CA ASN A 333 -10.98 3.25 -12.99
C ASN A 333 -9.98 2.43 -13.83
N PRO A 334 -8.76 2.21 -13.32
CA PRO A 334 -7.73 1.43 -14.01
C PRO A 334 -8.14 -0.02 -14.32
N SER A 335 -9.13 -0.56 -13.60
CA SER A 335 -9.61 -1.95 -13.75
C SER A 335 -10.67 -2.13 -14.82
N LEU A 336 -11.26 -1.05 -15.36
CA LEU A 336 -12.26 -1.15 -16.42
C LEU A 336 -11.59 -1.44 -17.77
N ASN A 337 -12.14 -2.41 -18.51
CA ASN A 337 -11.66 -2.81 -19.82
C ASN A 337 -11.98 -1.73 -20.87
N VAL A 338 -10.97 -1.30 -21.62
CA VAL A 338 -11.11 -0.29 -22.69
C VAL A 338 -11.43 -0.91 -24.05
N VAL A 339 -11.18 -2.21 -24.23
CA VAL A 339 -11.38 -2.92 -25.51
C VAL A 339 -12.82 -2.81 -26.04
N PRO A 340 -13.89 -2.99 -25.23
CA PRO A 340 -15.26 -2.84 -25.72
C PRO A 340 -15.56 -1.45 -26.29
N GLU A 341 -15.01 -0.40 -25.68
CA GLU A 341 -15.19 0.98 -26.16
C GLU A 341 -14.44 1.23 -27.47
N LEU A 342 -13.29 0.59 -27.68
CA LEU A 342 -12.53 0.64 -28.93
C LEU A 342 -13.28 -0.09 -30.05
N ASP A 343 -13.76 -1.30 -29.76
CA ASP A 343 -14.51 -2.09 -30.73
C ASP A 343 -15.84 -1.42 -31.10
N ASP A 344 -16.58 -0.85 -30.13
CA ASP A 344 -17.79 -0.03 -30.39
C ASP A 344 -17.48 1.18 -31.28
N TRP A 345 -16.34 1.84 -31.05
CA TRP A 345 -15.92 2.98 -31.85
C TRP A 345 -15.65 2.61 -33.31
N VAL A 346 -14.96 1.51 -33.55
CA VAL A 346 -14.69 0.99 -34.90
C VAL A 346 -15.97 0.47 -35.56
N TYR A 347 -16.82 -0.25 -34.80
CA TYR A 347 -18.11 -0.76 -35.28
C TYR A 347 -19.02 0.36 -35.78
N LYS A 348 -19.01 1.53 -35.13
CA LYS A 348 -19.73 2.73 -35.55
C LYS A 348 -19.13 3.43 -36.79
N GLY A 349 -18.13 2.83 -37.43
CA GLY A 349 -17.50 3.34 -38.65
C GLY A 349 -16.54 4.51 -38.43
N HIS A 350 -16.17 4.80 -37.18
CA HIS A 350 -15.23 5.89 -36.90
C HIS A 350 -13.79 5.48 -37.23
N LYS A 351 -13.06 6.36 -37.92
CA LYS A 351 -11.64 6.15 -38.22
C LYS A 351 -10.80 6.27 -36.95
N VAL A 352 -9.87 5.35 -36.75
CA VAL A 352 -8.89 5.38 -35.65
C VAL A 352 -7.52 5.72 -36.21
N ARG A 353 -6.87 6.75 -35.69
CA ARG A 353 -5.52 7.16 -36.10
C ARG A 353 -4.48 6.60 -35.12
N VAL A 354 -3.38 6.04 -35.64
CA VAL A 354 -2.27 5.52 -34.82
C VAL A 354 -1.73 6.58 -33.86
N ALA A 355 -1.51 7.80 -34.34
CA ALA A 355 -1.04 8.92 -33.52
C ALA A 355 -2.01 9.29 -32.38
N GLU A 356 -3.32 9.12 -32.59
CA GLU A 356 -4.32 9.35 -31.55
C GLU A 356 -4.20 8.29 -30.44
N LEU A 357 -4.06 7.02 -30.80
CA LEU A 357 -3.87 5.92 -29.85
C LEU A 357 -2.54 6.01 -29.10
N GLN A 358 -1.43 6.34 -29.79
CA GLN A 358 -0.13 6.58 -29.16
C GLN A 358 -0.22 7.72 -28.14
N ARG A 359 -0.94 8.81 -28.45
CA ARG A 359 -1.20 9.91 -27.51
C ARG A 359 -2.03 9.46 -26.31
N ILE A 360 -3.06 8.63 -26.53
CA ILE A 360 -3.88 8.06 -25.44
C ILE A 360 -3.01 7.16 -24.55
N ILE A 361 -2.22 6.26 -25.12
CA ILE A 361 -1.28 5.38 -24.38
C ILE A 361 -0.31 6.23 -23.56
N HIS A 362 0.26 7.28 -24.15
CA HIS A 362 1.16 8.19 -23.44
C HIS A 362 0.47 8.88 -22.24
N ASP A 363 -0.73 9.43 -22.42
CA ASP A 363 -1.49 10.07 -21.34
C ASP A 363 -1.87 9.07 -20.23
N LEU A 364 -2.32 7.86 -20.60
CA LEU A 364 -2.64 6.81 -19.63
C LEU A 364 -1.41 6.36 -18.85
N ARG A 365 -0.24 6.23 -19.51
CA ARG A 365 1.04 5.94 -18.84
C ARG A 365 1.42 7.05 -17.87
N LYS A 366 1.28 8.33 -18.26
CA LYS A 366 1.54 9.49 -17.38
C LYS A 366 0.63 9.48 -16.14
N ARG A 367 -0.61 9.01 -16.29
CA ARG A 367 -1.60 8.85 -15.22
C ARG A 367 -1.49 7.54 -14.45
N LYS A 368 -0.48 6.72 -14.73
CA LYS A 368 -0.27 5.38 -14.12
C LYS A 368 -1.41 4.39 -14.38
N ARG A 369 -2.23 4.59 -15.42
CA ARG A 369 -3.28 3.67 -15.88
C ARG A 369 -2.70 2.63 -16.83
N PHE A 370 -1.74 1.83 -16.34
CA PHE A 370 -0.92 0.94 -17.18
C PHE A 370 -1.71 -0.22 -17.78
N SER A 371 -2.70 -0.78 -17.06
CA SER A 371 -3.55 -1.87 -17.56
C SER A 371 -4.29 -1.47 -18.84
N GLN A 372 -4.93 -0.30 -18.81
CA GLN A 372 -5.68 0.23 -19.95
C GLN A 372 -4.76 0.65 -21.09
N ALA A 373 -3.58 1.21 -20.78
CA ALA A 373 -2.57 1.49 -21.80
C ALA A 373 -2.09 0.20 -22.49
N LEU A 374 -1.91 -0.89 -21.74
CA LEU A 374 -1.54 -2.20 -22.28
C LEU A 374 -2.65 -2.76 -23.18
N GLN A 375 -3.91 -2.72 -22.73
CA GLN A 375 -5.06 -3.16 -23.51
C GLN A 375 -5.14 -2.45 -24.87
N ILE A 376 -4.94 -1.13 -24.91
CA ILE A 376 -4.92 -0.37 -26.17
C ILE A 376 -3.76 -0.82 -27.06
N SER A 377 -2.55 -0.98 -26.49
CA SER A 377 -1.38 -1.45 -27.25
C SER A 377 -1.57 -2.86 -27.80
N GLU A 378 -2.18 -3.78 -27.05
CA GLU A 378 -2.47 -5.13 -27.52
C GLU A 378 -3.54 -5.14 -28.61
N TRP A 379 -4.60 -4.35 -28.42
CA TRP A 379 -5.65 -4.18 -29.42
C TRP A 379 -5.09 -3.61 -30.74
N MET A 380 -4.20 -2.63 -30.68
CA MET A 380 -3.50 -2.09 -31.86
C MET A 380 -2.75 -3.16 -32.64
N LYS A 381 -2.06 -4.07 -31.93
CA LYS A 381 -1.30 -5.18 -32.53
C LYS A 381 -2.22 -6.25 -33.11
N GLN A 382 -3.24 -6.67 -32.37
CA GLN A 382 -4.16 -7.75 -32.75
C GLN A 382 -5.02 -7.37 -33.97
N LYS A 383 -5.52 -6.13 -34.03
CA LYS A 383 -6.32 -5.64 -35.15
C LYS A 383 -5.46 -5.20 -36.36
N GLY A 384 -4.14 -5.26 -36.25
CA GLY A 384 -3.22 -4.86 -37.33
C GLY A 384 -3.30 -3.38 -37.70
N ILE A 385 -3.67 -2.50 -36.76
CA ILE A 385 -3.85 -1.05 -37.03
C ILE A 385 -2.52 -0.39 -37.43
N CYS A 386 -1.39 -0.88 -36.89
CA CYS A 386 -0.06 -0.52 -37.33
C CYS A 386 0.92 -1.69 -37.20
N ILE A 387 1.92 -1.71 -38.08
CA ILE A 387 3.11 -2.54 -37.90
C ILE A 387 3.92 -1.91 -36.77
N PHE A 388 4.28 -2.71 -35.77
CA PHE A 388 5.02 -2.22 -34.62
C PHE A 388 6.46 -1.97 -35.03
N SER A 389 6.95 -0.74 -34.79
CA SER A 389 8.38 -0.48 -34.84
C SER A 389 9.02 -0.87 -33.50
N PRO A 390 10.37 -0.85 -33.39
CA PRO A 390 11.04 -1.06 -32.11
C PRO A 390 10.58 -0.09 -31.00
N VAL A 391 10.02 1.08 -31.35
CA VAL A 391 9.45 2.03 -30.37
C VAL A 391 8.16 1.48 -29.77
N GLU A 392 7.21 1.04 -30.59
CA GLU A 392 5.97 0.41 -30.12
C GLU A 392 6.28 -0.86 -29.33
N HIS A 393 7.23 -1.68 -29.79
CA HIS A 393 7.68 -2.86 -29.06
C HIS A 393 8.26 -2.52 -27.67
N ALA A 394 9.10 -1.48 -27.56
CA ALA A 394 9.64 -1.03 -26.28
C ALA A 394 8.54 -0.50 -25.33
N VAL A 395 7.55 0.21 -25.86
CA VAL A 395 6.40 0.69 -25.07
C VAL A 395 5.54 -0.48 -24.59
N GLN A 396 5.22 -1.44 -25.47
CA GLN A 396 4.46 -2.62 -25.10
C GLN A 396 5.21 -3.46 -24.07
N LEU A 397 6.52 -3.63 -24.23
CA LEU A 397 7.37 -4.35 -23.28
C LEU A 397 7.40 -3.69 -21.90
N ASP A 398 7.53 -2.36 -21.81
CA ASP A 398 7.43 -1.63 -20.54
C ASP A 398 6.06 -1.83 -19.88
N LEU A 399 4.97 -1.77 -20.67
CA LEU A 399 3.60 -1.98 -20.20
C LEU A 399 3.35 -3.41 -19.70
N ILE A 400 3.78 -4.43 -20.45
CA ILE A 400 3.72 -5.84 -20.02
C ILE A 400 4.50 -5.99 -18.71
N GLY A 401 5.71 -5.44 -18.64
CA GLY A 401 6.52 -5.47 -17.43
C GLY A 401 5.88 -4.79 -16.22
N LYS A 402 5.02 -3.78 -16.40
CA LYS A 402 4.32 -3.10 -15.30
C LYS A 402 3.06 -3.83 -14.86
N VAL A 403 2.38 -4.52 -15.76
CA VAL A 403 1.06 -5.13 -15.52
C VAL A 403 1.17 -6.63 -15.21
N ARG A 404 2.00 -7.36 -15.97
CA ARG A 404 2.15 -8.82 -15.92
C ARG A 404 3.51 -9.31 -15.41
N GLY A 405 4.40 -8.39 -15.03
CA GLY A 405 5.72 -8.71 -14.47
C GLY A 405 6.78 -9.06 -15.52
N HIS A 406 7.99 -9.36 -15.04
CA HIS A 406 9.19 -9.48 -15.88
C HIS A 406 9.23 -10.78 -16.69
N VAL A 407 8.61 -11.86 -16.20
CA VAL A 407 8.57 -13.15 -16.92
C VAL A 407 7.83 -13.00 -18.24
N SER A 408 6.62 -12.41 -18.20
CA SER A 408 5.84 -12.11 -19.41
C SER A 408 6.57 -11.13 -20.35
N ALA A 409 7.32 -10.19 -19.79
CA ALA A 409 8.12 -9.24 -20.57
C ALA A 409 9.30 -9.94 -21.27
N GLU A 410 9.99 -10.84 -20.58
CA GLU A 410 11.09 -11.65 -21.11
C GLU A 410 10.60 -12.59 -22.22
N GLU A 411 9.46 -13.24 -22.04
CA GLU A 411 8.81 -14.05 -23.08
C GLU A 411 8.48 -13.21 -24.33
N TYR A 412 7.85 -12.05 -24.14
CA TYR A 412 7.56 -11.14 -25.25
C TYR A 412 8.84 -10.70 -25.98
N PHE A 413 9.90 -10.36 -25.24
CA PHE A 413 11.18 -9.93 -25.80
C PHE A 413 11.87 -11.07 -26.58
N ASN A 414 11.87 -12.29 -26.05
CA ASN A 414 12.49 -13.44 -26.71
C ASN A 414 11.80 -13.77 -28.04
N ASN A 415 10.47 -13.59 -28.10
CA ASN A 415 9.66 -13.79 -29.29
C ASN A 415 9.74 -12.63 -30.32
N LEU A 416 10.48 -11.55 -30.03
CA LEU A 416 10.75 -10.50 -31.04
C LEU A 416 11.72 -11.02 -32.10
N ARG A 417 11.55 -10.52 -33.32
CA ARG A 417 12.53 -10.71 -34.40
C ARG A 417 13.83 -10.02 -34.02
N GLU A 418 14.97 -10.54 -34.47
CA GLU A 418 16.29 -9.97 -34.14
C GLU A 418 16.42 -8.51 -34.58
N GLU A 419 15.80 -8.11 -35.69
CA GLU A 419 15.74 -6.71 -36.15
C GLU A 419 14.99 -5.76 -35.20
N ASP A 420 14.05 -6.29 -34.40
CA ASP A 420 13.28 -5.52 -33.41
C ASP A 420 14.00 -5.47 -32.04
N LYS A 421 15.06 -6.27 -31.84
CA LYS A 421 15.88 -6.33 -30.61
C LYS A 421 17.02 -5.30 -30.65
N ASN A 422 16.68 -4.03 -30.47
CA ASN A 422 17.63 -2.91 -30.48
C ASN A 422 17.80 -2.26 -29.09
N LEU A 423 18.58 -1.16 -29.05
CA LEU A 423 18.82 -0.36 -27.85
C LEU A 423 17.54 -0.06 -27.03
N LYS A 424 16.42 0.25 -27.69
CA LYS A 424 15.17 0.65 -27.00
C LYS A 424 14.49 -0.55 -26.36
N THR A 425 14.41 -1.69 -27.03
CA THR A 425 13.78 -2.90 -26.48
C THR A 425 14.66 -3.55 -25.41
N TYR A 426 15.99 -3.58 -25.60
CA TYR A 426 16.93 -3.98 -24.55
C TYR A 426 16.83 -3.09 -23.30
N GLY A 427 16.79 -1.76 -23.47
CA GLY A 427 16.63 -0.82 -22.37
C GLY A 427 15.29 -0.95 -21.64
N ALA A 428 14.18 -1.17 -22.37
CA ALA A 428 12.88 -1.42 -21.76
C ALA A 428 12.85 -2.69 -20.91
N LEU A 429 13.52 -3.77 -21.36
CA LEU A 429 13.67 -4.99 -20.55
C LEU A 429 14.56 -4.77 -19.33
N LEU A 430 15.67 -4.03 -19.47
CA LEU A 430 16.52 -3.68 -18.33
C LEU A 430 15.74 -2.93 -17.24
N ASN A 431 15.03 -1.87 -17.64
CA ASN A 431 14.18 -1.10 -16.72
C ASN A 431 13.10 -1.97 -16.07
N CYS A 432 12.55 -2.96 -16.80
CA CYS A 432 11.62 -3.94 -16.24
C CYS A 432 12.26 -4.78 -15.12
N TYR A 433 13.47 -5.32 -15.33
CA TYR A 433 14.20 -6.08 -14.31
C TYR A 433 14.56 -5.21 -13.11
N VAL A 434 15.05 -3.99 -13.35
CA VAL A 434 15.42 -3.02 -12.32
C VAL A 434 14.23 -2.66 -11.43
N ARG A 435 13.08 -2.34 -12.03
CA ARG A 435 11.85 -2.01 -11.32
C ARG A 435 11.33 -3.16 -10.45
N GLN A 436 11.56 -4.39 -10.87
CA GLN A 436 11.18 -5.60 -10.12
C GLN A 436 12.30 -6.15 -9.22
N LEU A 437 13.37 -5.39 -9.05
CA LEU A 437 14.52 -5.70 -8.18
C LEU A 437 15.18 -7.05 -8.51
N GLN A 438 15.18 -7.44 -9.80
CA GLN A 438 15.82 -8.67 -10.27
C GLN A 438 17.31 -8.43 -10.53
N THR A 439 18.12 -8.47 -9.46
CA THR A 439 19.54 -8.05 -9.51
C THR A 439 20.37 -8.87 -10.49
N ASP A 440 20.36 -10.20 -10.36
CA ASP A 440 21.19 -11.08 -11.21
C ASP A 440 20.82 -10.94 -12.70
N LYS A 441 19.51 -10.92 -13.01
CA LYS A 441 19.01 -10.71 -14.38
C LYS A 441 19.39 -9.33 -14.91
N SER A 442 19.34 -8.28 -14.09
CA SER A 442 19.72 -6.92 -14.49
C SER A 442 21.20 -6.85 -14.87
N PHE A 443 22.10 -7.47 -14.10
CA PHE A 443 23.53 -7.48 -14.41
C PHE A 443 23.87 -8.36 -15.60
N ALA A 444 23.26 -9.54 -15.72
CA ALA A 444 23.45 -10.40 -16.88
C ALA A 444 22.98 -9.70 -18.17
N HIS A 445 21.82 -9.05 -18.11
CA HIS A 445 21.26 -8.30 -19.24
C HIS A 445 22.11 -7.06 -19.59
N LEU A 446 22.62 -6.34 -18.58
CA LEU A 446 23.56 -5.24 -18.79
C LEU A 446 24.85 -5.70 -19.49
N ARG A 447 25.40 -6.84 -19.08
CA ARG A 447 26.60 -7.41 -19.71
C ARG A 447 26.35 -7.71 -21.18
N LYS A 448 25.23 -8.35 -21.49
CA LYS A 448 24.79 -8.59 -22.87
C LYS A 448 24.60 -7.28 -23.65
N MET A 449 24.00 -6.26 -23.02
CA MET A 449 23.88 -4.93 -23.65
C MET A 449 25.25 -4.30 -23.94
N LYS A 450 26.27 -4.52 -23.11
CA LYS A 450 27.64 -4.05 -23.37
C LYS A 450 28.27 -4.77 -24.55
N GLU A 451 28.15 -6.10 -24.59
CA GLU A 451 28.66 -6.92 -25.70
C GLU A 451 28.05 -6.52 -27.06
N MET A 452 26.77 -6.17 -27.06
CA MET A 452 26.04 -5.69 -28.25
C MET A 452 26.28 -4.21 -28.58
N GLY A 453 27.09 -3.48 -27.78
CA GLY A 453 27.33 -2.04 -27.97
C GLY A 453 26.14 -1.14 -27.59
N PHE A 454 25.13 -1.66 -26.89
CA PHE A 454 23.93 -0.93 -26.46
C PHE A 454 24.09 -0.22 -25.11
N ALA A 455 25.25 -0.31 -24.46
CA ALA A 455 25.51 0.29 -23.14
C ALA A 455 26.28 1.62 -23.21
N SER A 456 26.12 2.39 -24.29
CA SER A 456 26.74 3.70 -24.49
C SER A 456 25.94 4.87 -23.90
N SER A 457 24.73 4.61 -23.40
CA SER A 457 23.84 5.65 -22.85
C SER A 457 23.96 5.80 -21.34
N PRO A 458 23.90 7.03 -20.80
CA PRO A 458 23.73 7.29 -19.36
C PRO A 458 22.57 6.55 -18.72
N LEU A 459 21.46 6.38 -19.47
CA LEU A 459 20.25 5.74 -18.97
C LEU A 459 20.52 4.32 -18.44
N THR A 460 21.37 3.56 -19.14
CA THR A 460 21.69 2.18 -18.78
C THR A 460 22.41 2.09 -17.43
N TYR A 461 23.34 3.01 -17.15
CA TYR A 461 24.02 3.08 -15.85
C TYR A 461 23.10 3.64 -14.77
N ASN A 462 22.30 4.64 -15.09
CA ASN A 462 21.32 5.23 -14.19
C ASN A 462 20.29 4.19 -13.71
N ASP A 463 19.85 3.28 -14.58
CA ASP A 463 18.96 2.16 -14.23
C ASP A 463 19.62 1.24 -13.17
N ILE A 464 20.91 0.93 -13.32
CA ILE A 464 21.66 0.11 -12.36
C ILE A 464 21.92 0.85 -11.04
N MET A 465 22.21 2.15 -11.11
CA MET A 465 22.31 2.99 -9.91
C MET A 465 20.96 3.02 -9.17
N CYS A 466 19.85 3.16 -9.90
CA CYS A 466 18.50 3.09 -9.32
C CYS A 466 18.22 1.72 -8.69
N LEU A 467 18.61 0.63 -9.34
CA LEU A 467 18.50 -0.72 -8.77
C LEU A 467 19.18 -0.80 -7.40
N TYR A 468 20.45 -0.39 -7.29
CA TYR A 468 21.15 -0.39 -6.02
C TYR A 468 20.46 0.48 -4.96
N THR A 469 20.00 1.68 -5.33
CA THR A 469 19.25 2.53 -4.39
C THR A 469 17.93 1.89 -3.93
N ASN A 470 17.23 1.14 -4.79
CA ASN A 470 15.97 0.49 -4.44
C ASN A 470 16.17 -0.79 -3.62
N VAL A 471 17.29 -1.48 -3.80
CA VAL A 471 17.69 -2.64 -2.97
C VAL A 471 18.24 -2.18 -1.61
N GLY A 472 18.67 -0.93 -1.49
CA GLY A 472 19.23 -0.33 -0.27
C GLY A 472 20.75 -0.39 -0.17
N GLU A 473 21.44 -0.88 -1.21
CA GLU A 473 22.90 -0.98 -1.31
C GLU A 473 23.52 0.34 -1.78
N HIS A 474 23.31 1.40 -1.01
CA HIS A 474 23.72 2.77 -1.34
C HIS A 474 25.25 2.94 -1.48
N GLU A 475 26.03 2.07 -0.84
CA GLU A 475 27.49 2.02 -0.91
C GLU A 475 28.02 1.70 -2.32
N LYS A 476 27.26 0.99 -3.15
CA LYS A 476 27.72 0.55 -4.48
C LYS A 476 27.47 1.58 -5.57
N VAL A 477 26.57 2.52 -5.34
CA VAL A 477 26.15 3.55 -6.31
C VAL A 477 27.32 4.41 -6.81
N PRO A 478 28.22 4.94 -5.95
CA PRO A 478 29.35 5.74 -6.43
C PRO A 478 30.30 4.94 -7.32
N GLY A 479 30.49 3.64 -7.05
CA GLY A 479 31.31 2.77 -7.89
C GLY A 479 30.76 2.62 -9.31
N VAL A 480 29.42 2.56 -9.46
CA VAL A 480 28.78 2.55 -10.79
C VAL A 480 29.01 3.86 -11.53
N LEU A 481 28.94 5.00 -10.83
CA LEU A 481 29.20 6.33 -11.42
C LEU A 481 30.65 6.44 -11.90
N THR A 482 31.62 5.94 -11.12
CA THR A 482 33.03 5.87 -11.55
C THR A 482 33.18 4.98 -12.77
N LYS A 483 32.55 3.80 -12.77
CA LYS A 483 32.64 2.87 -13.90
C LYS A 483 32.02 3.44 -15.18
N MET A 484 30.97 4.24 -15.05
CA MET A 484 30.34 4.96 -16.15
C MET A 484 31.34 5.94 -16.80
N LYS A 485 32.08 6.71 -15.99
CA LYS A 485 33.14 7.62 -16.46
C LYS A 485 34.30 6.87 -17.12
N GLU A 486 34.77 5.78 -16.51
CA GLU A 486 35.84 4.93 -17.07
C GLU A 486 35.48 4.36 -18.45
N ASN A 487 34.20 4.07 -18.70
CA ASN A 487 33.73 3.58 -19.99
C ASN A 487 33.41 4.73 -20.98
N ASN A 488 33.90 5.95 -20.71
CA ASN A 488 33.69 7.15 -21.52
C ASN A 488 32.22 7.52 -21.74
N VAL A 489 31.34 7.19 -20.79
CA VAL A 489 29.95 7.63 -20.79
C VAL A 489 29.82 8.82 -19.84
N PRO A 490 29.52 10.05 -20.32
CA PRO A 490 29.46 11.23 -19.46
C PRO A 490 28.23 11.17 -18.55
N PRO A 491 28.39 11.29 -17.22
CA PRO A 491 27.26 11.33 -16.29
C PRO A 491 26.36 12.55 -16.53
N ASP A 492 25.05 12.36 -16.42
CA ASP A 492 24.07 13.44 -16.56
C ASP A 492 23.60 13.96 -15.18
N ASN A 493 22.73 14.97 -15.20
CA ASN A 493 22.11 15.53 -13.98
C ASN A 493 21.48 14.44 -13.10
N PHE A 494 20.88 13.41 -13.71
CA PHE A 494 20.22 12.34 -12.99
C PHE A 494 21.23 11.38 -12.35
N SER A 495 22.31 11.03 -13.05
CA SER A 495 23.42 10.22 -12.53
C SER A 495 23.98 10.84 -11.24
N TYR A 496 24.31 12.13 -11.28
CA TYR A 496 24.81 12.85 -10.10
C TYR A 496 23.77 12.91 -8.98
N ARG A 497 22.50 13.20 -9.30
CA ARG A 497 21.42 13.24 -8.29
C ARG A 497 21.22 11.89 -7.60
N ILE A 498 21.29 10.77 -8.32
CA ILE A 498 21.22 9.43 -7.70
C ILE A 498 22.39 9.24 -6.73
N CYS A 499 23.60 9.63 -7.14
CA CYS A 499 24.80 9.53 -6.31
C CYS A 499 24.71 10.41 -5.04
N ILE A 500 24.33 11.68 -5.18
CA ILE A 500 24.07 12.62 -4.07
C ILE A 500 23.03 12.05 -3.11
N ASN A 501 21.92 11.52 -3.64
CA ASN A 501 20.88 10.89 -2.82
C ASN A 501 21.41 9.66 -2.07
N SER A 502 22.29 8.88 -2.69
CA SER A 502 22.92 7.72 -2.05
C SER A 502 23.79 8.12 -0.86
N TYR A 503 24.63 9.14 -1.02
CA TYR A 503 25.44 9.68 0.08
C TYR A 503 24.58 10.29 1.19
N GLY A 504 23.55 11.06 0.82
CA GLY A 504 22.64 11.68 1.78
C GLY A 504 21.86 10.67 2.64
N VAL A 505 21.41 9.54 2.06
CA VAL A 505 20.75 8.46 2.82
C VAL A 505 21.70 7.78 3.80
N ARG A 506 22.99 7.73 3.48
CA ARG A 506 24.05 7.20 4.35
C ARG A 506 24.53 8.20 5.42
N SER A 507 23.95 9.40 5.48
CA SER A 507 24.40 10.52 6.32
C SER A 507 25.88 10.89 6.07
N ASP A 508 26.38 10.65 4.85
CA ASP A 508 27.74 11.00 4.43
C ASP A 508 27.73 12.35 3.71
N LEU A 509 27.74 13.43 4.51
CA LEU A 509 27.71 14.80 4.00
C LEU A 509 28.98 15.17 3.23
N GLU A 510 30.14 14.65 3.64
CA GLU A 510 31.41 14.95 2.99
C GLU A 510 31.45 14.37 1.57
N GLY A 511 31.06 13.10 1.41
CA GLY A 511 30.93 12.46 0.10
C GLY A 511 29.90 13.16 -0.78
N MET A 512 28.77 13.57 -0.20
CA MET A 512 27.74 14.34 -0.90
C MET A 512 28.27 15.70 -1.41
N GLU A 513 28.98 16.44 -0.56
CA GLU A 513 29.56 17.74 -0.90
C GLU A 513 30.64 17.60 -1.98
N LYS A 514 31.48 16.56 -1.90
CA LYS A 514 32.49 16.27 -2.93
C LYS A 514 31.87 16.01 -4.31
N VAL A 515 30.79 15.20 -4.37
CA VAL A 515 30.08 14.93 -5.63
C VAL A 515 29.37 16.19 -6.15
N LEU A 516 28.86 17.03 -5.25
CA LEU A 516 28.23 18.30 -5.61
C LEU A 516 29.24 19.28 -6.23
N GLU A 517 30.44 19.41 -5.65
CA GLU A 517 31.51 20.23 -6.23
C GLU A 517 32.03 19.66 -7.54
N GLU A 518 32.17 18.32 -7.65
CA GLU A 518 32.48 17.68 -8.92
C GLU A 518 31.46 18.04 -9.99
N MET A 519 30.16 17.93 -9.70
CA MET A 519 29.09 18.26 -10.62
C MET A 519 29.14 19.73 -11.08
N LYS A 520 29.45 20.67 -10.17
CA LYS A 520 29.61 22.10 -10.50
C LYS A 520 30.81 22.37 -11.41
N SER A 521 31.87 21.58 -11.28
CA SER A 521 33.08 21.73 -12.10
C SER A 521 32.90 21.27 -13.55
N GLN A 522 31.81 20.53 -13.85
CA GLN A 522 31.55 20.02 -15.19
C GLN A 522 30.94 21.09 -16.10
N PRO A 523 31.62 21.51 -17.19
CA PRO A 523 31.15 22.62 -18.02
C PRO A 523 29.86 22.29 -18.82
N HIS A 524 29.58 21.00 -19.02
CA HIS A 524 28.43 20.52 -19.79
C HIS A 524 27.18 20.25 -18.93
N ILE A 525 27.26 20.45 -17.61
CA ILE A 525 26.16 20.15 -16.69
C ILE A 525 25.61 21.44 -16.08
N VAL A 526 24.39 21.79 -16.47
CA VAL A 526 23.61 22.82 -15.77
C VAL A 526 22.81 22.15 -14.68
N MET A 527 23.16 22.43 -13.42
CA MET A 527 22.43 21.92 -12.27
C MET A 527 20.98 22.41 -12.25
N ASP A 528 20.05 21.47 -12.13
CA ASP A 528 18.62 21.75 -11.98
C ASP A 528 18.24 22.15 -10.55
N TRP A 529 17.07 22.77 -10.39
CA TRP A 529 16.51 23.11 -9.08
C TRP A 529 16.41 21.86 -8.17
N ASN A 530 16.02 20.72 -8.75
CA ASN A 530 15.80 19.48 -8.01
C ASN A 530 17.08 18.97 -7.33
N THR A 531 18.25 19.13 -7.97
CA THR A 531 19.54 18.77 -7.37
C THR A 531 19.81 19.60 -6.11
N TYR A 532 19.61 20.92 -6.17
CA TYR A 532 19.77 21.78 -5.00
C TYR A 532 18.75 21.48 -3.90
N ALA A 533 17.50 21.17 -4.27
CA ALA A 533 16.48 20.79 -3.31
C ALA A 533 16.77 19.46 -2.59
N VAL A 534 17.31 18.46 -3.31
CA VAL A 534 17.76 17.19 -2.72
C VAL A 534 18.90 17.44 -1.72
N VAL A 535 19.90 18.23 -2.10
CA VAL A 535 21.00 18.62 -1.20
C VAL A 535 20.49 19.36 0.04
N ALA A 536 19.58 20.32 -0.15
CA ALA A 536 18.95 21.05 0.95
C ALA A 536 18.21 20.12 1.92
N ASN A 537 17.44 19.15 1.41
CA ASN A 537 16.74 18.16 2.22
C ASN A 537 17.69 17.37 3.14
N PHE A 538 18.87 16.99 2.65
CA PHE A 538 19.86 16.30 3.48
C PHE A 538 20.52 17.23 4.50
N TYR A 539 20.83 18.48 4.12
CA TYR A 539 21.29 19.47 5.11
C TYR A 539 20.27 19.73 6.21
N ILE A 540 18.97 19.78 5.89
CA ILE A 540 17.89 19.93 6.88
C ILE A 540 17.89 18.75 7.86
N LYS A 541 17.97 17.51 7.35
CA LYS A 541 17.97 16.30 8.18
C LYS A 541 19.15 16.22 9.14
N GLU A 542 20.32 16.66 8.69
CA GLU A 542 21.55 16.68 9.49
C GLU A 542 21.71 17.97 10.34
N GLY A 543 20.70 18.86 10.34
CA GLY A 543 20.69 20.08 11.16
C GLY A 543 21.59 21.23 10.66
N GLN A 544 22.08 21.16 9.42
CA GLN A 544 22.93 22.18 8.79
C GLN A 544 22.11 23.34 8.21
N THR A 545 21.45 24.11 9.08
CA THR A 545 20.45 25.14 8.72
C THR A 545 20.96 26.18 7.72
N HIS A 546 22.17 26.72 7.92
CA HIS A 546 22.71 27.75 7.02
C HIS A 546 22.97 27.22 5.60
N LYS A 547 23.58 26.02 5.48
CA LYS A 547 23.82 25.37 4.18
C LYS A 547 22.49 25.02 3.50
N ALA A 548 21.50 24.56 4.27
CA ALA A 548 20.15 24.28 3.76
C ALA A 548 19.49 25.52 3.14
N ILE A 549 19.47 26.67 3.84
CA ILE A 549 18.88 27.92 3.32
C ILE A 549 19.56 28.35 2.03
N ASN A 550 20.89 28.31 1.98
CA ASN A 550 21.65 28.69 0.77
C ASN A 550 21.30 27.76 -0.41
N ALA A 551 21.19 26.45 -0.16
CA ALA A 551 20.79 25.49 -1.19
C ALA A 551 19.34 25.70 -1.64
N LEU A 552 18.41 26.03 -0.74
CA LEU A 552 17.02 26.32 -1.09
C LEU A 552 16.89 27.58 -1.95
N LYS A 553 17.60 28.66 -1.62
CA LYS A 553 17.63 29.88 -2.44
C LYS A 553 18.14 29.61 -3.85
N LYS A 554 19.25 28.87 -3.98
CA LYS A 554 19.76 28.42 -5.29
C LYS A 554 18.79 27.53 -6.05
N SER A 555 18.04 26.68 -5.34
CA SER A 555 16.98 25.88 -5.94
C SER A 555 15.86 26.75 -6.49
N GLU A 556 15.43 27.77 -5.75
CA GLU A 556 14.39 28.72 -6.18
C GLU A 556 14.84 29.54 -7.39
N GLU A 557 16.07 30.07 -7.39
CA GLU A 557 16.65 30.82 -8.52
C GLU A 557 16.65 30.02 -9.85
N ARG A 558 16.72 28.70 -9.75
CA ARG A 558 16.75 27.77 -10.90
C ARG A 558 15.39 27.21 -11.26
N LEU A 559 14.36 27.49 -10.47
CA LEU A 559 13.02 26.97 -10.67
C LEU A 559 12.28 27.81 -11.72
N ASP A 560 11.60 27.14 -12.66
CA ASP A 560 10.67 27.83 -13.56
C ASP A 560 9.46 28.30 -12.75
N ASN A 561 9.12 29.58 -12.85
CA ASN A 561 7.97 30.18 -12.18
C ASN A 561 6.65 29.42 -12.44
N LYS A 562 6.52 28.69 -13.55
CA LYS A 562 5.33 27.90 -13.90
C LYS A 562 5.38 26.44 -13.42
N ASP A 563 6.46 26.02 -12.77
CA ASP A 563 6.62 24.65 -12.27
C ASP A 563 6.01 24.49 -10.87
N GLY A 564 4.71 24.21 -10.81
CA GLY A 564 4.01 23.94 -9.55
C GLY A 564 4.59 22.75 -8.77
N LEU A 565 5.23 21.76 -9.43
CA LEU A 565 5.84 20.64 -8.70
C LEU A 565 7.08 21.09 -7.91
N GLY A 566 7.88 21.98 -8.48
CA GLY A 566 9.01 22.55 -7.77
C GLY A 566 8.61 23.47 -6.63
N HIS A 567 7.58 24.31 -6.82
CA HIS A 567 7.03 25.15 -5.74
C HIS A 567 6.55 24.30 -4.57
N ASN A 568 5.73 23.28 -4.84
CA ASN A 568 5.29 22.31 -3.83
C ASN A 568 6.44 21.67 -3.05
N HIS A 569 7.54 21.35 -3.75
CA HIS A 569 8.70 20.74 -3.10
C HIS A 569 9.45 21.74 -2.21
N LEU A 570 9.69 22.97 -2.69
CA LEU A 570 10.31 24.04 -1.92
C LEU A 570 9.48 24.42 -0.69
N ILE A 571 8.16 24.57 -0.85
CA ILE A 571 7.22 24.81 0.25
C ILE A 571 7.37 23.73 1.33
N SER A 572 7.44 22.45 0.95
CA SER A 572 7.62 21.36 1.91
C SER A 572 8.98 21.37 2.62
N LEU A 573 10.05 21.80 1.94
CA LEU A 573 11.38 21.91 2.53
C LEU A 573 11.45 23.08 3.52
N TYR A 574 10.96 24.26 3.15
CA TYR A 574 10.88 25.41 4.07
C TYR A 574 9.96 25.12 5.27
N ALA A 575 8.88 24.37 5.09
CA ALA A 575 8.05 23.90 6.19
C ALA A 575 8.80 22.95 7.14
N SER A 576 9.69 22.11 6.61
CA SER A 576 10.57 21.25 7.44
C SER A 576 11.58 22.05 8.26
N MET A 577 11.89 23.28 7.83
CA MET A 577 12.76 24.20 8.55
C MET A 577 12.02 25.06 9.58
N GLY A 578 10.69 24.99 9.64
CA GLY A 578 9.89 25.87 10.52
C GLY A 578 9.65 27.28 9.97
N ASN A 579 10.00 27.56 8.70
CA ASN A 579 9.88 28.91 8.14
C ASN A 579 8.49 29.14 7.51
N LYS A 580 7.55 29.66 8.31
CA LYS A 580 6.18 29.97 7.90
C LYS A 580 6.11 31.06 6.83
N ASP A 581 6.85 32.15 7.01
CA ASP A 581 6.77 33.32 6.13
C ASP A 581 7.15 32.95 4.70
N GLU A 582 8.19 32.13 4.56
CA GLU A 582 8.66 31.67 3.26
C GLU A 582 7.68 30.69 2.60
N VAL A 583 7.04 29.82 3.39
CA VAL A 583 5.97 28.92 2.91
C VAL A 583 4.81 29.73 2.35
N LEU A 584 4.35 30.77 3.04
CA LEU A 584 3.27 31.62 2.58
C LEU A 584 3.67 32.48 1.37
N ARG A 585 4.91 32.99 1.33
CA ARG A 585 5.45 33.74 0.18
C ARG A 585 5.48 32.88 -1.07
N LEU A 586 6.02 31.67 -0.99
CA LEU A 586 6.09 30.74 -2.11
C LEU A 586 4.70 30.30 -2.58
N TRP A 587 3.76 30.10 -1.66
CA TRP A 587 2.36 29.82 -2.04
C TRP A 587 1.73 31.00 -2.79
N GLY A 588 1.97 32.23 -2.35
CA GLY A 588 1.56 33.44 -3.07
C GLY A 588 2.17 33.51 -4.47
N LEU A 589 3.46 33.20 -4.59
CA LEU A 589 4.17 33.18 -5.87
C LEU A 589 3.60 32.11 -6.82
N GLU A 590 3.42 30.87 -6.34
CA GLU A 590 2.84 29.77 -7.12
C GLU A 590 1.45 30.14 -7.63
N LYS A 591 0.60 30.71 -6.78
CA LYS A 591 -0.74 31.19 -7.17
C LYS A 591 -0.70 32.28 -8.24
N SER A 592 0.25 33.20 -8.16
CA SER A 592 0.40 34.29 -9.14
C SER A 592 0.95 33.80 -10.49
N ALA A 593 1.84 32.81 -10.47
CA ALA A 593 2.54 32.33 -11.66
C ALA A 593 1.78 31.21 -12.38
N CYS A 594 1.05 30.36 -11.65
CA CYS A 594 0.28 29.26 -12.19
C CYS A 594 -1.16 29.69 -12.53
N LYS A 595 -1.60 29.44 -13.77
CA LYS A 595 -2.97 29.79 -14.24
C LYS A 595 -4.09 29.18 -13.39
N ARG A 596 -3.84 28.05 -12.73
CA ARG A 596 -4.78 27.37 -11.83
C ARG A 596 -4.02 26.36 -10.95
N CYS A 597 -4.18 26.49 -9.63
CA CYS A 597 -3.70 25.48 -8.67
C CYS A 597 -4.66 24.28 -8.66
N ILE A 598 -4.11 23.07 -8.78
CA ILE A 598 -4.87 21.82 -8.75
C ILE A 598 -4.90 21.25 -7.33
N ASN A 599 -5.76 20.24 -7.07
CA ASN A 599 -5.89 19.61 -5.74
C ASN A 599 -4.54 19.15 -5.14
N ARG A 600 -3.58 18.75 -5.99
CA ARG A 600 -2.24 18.34 -5.55
C ARG A 600 -1.49 19.48 -4.88
N ASP A 601 -1.60 20.70 -5.41
CA ASP A 601 -0.86 21.87 -4.92
C ASP A 601 -1.43 22.30 -3.56
N TYR A 602 -2.76 22.34 -3.46
CA TYR A 602 -3.46 22.54 -2.18
C TYR A 602 -3.07 21.49 -1.13
N ILE A 603 -3.01 20.19 -1.48
CA ILE A 603 -2.57 19.14 -0.54
C ILE A 603 -1.11 19.40 -0.09
N GLY A 604 -0.21 19.77 -1.00
CA GLY A 604 1.19 20.08 -0.68
C GLY A 604 1.31 21.25 0.30
N MET A 605 0.56 22.32 0.05
CA MET A 605 0.51 23.49 0.93
C MET A 605 -0.10 23.15 2.30
N LEU A 606 -1.23 22.44 2.33
CA LEU A 606 -1.90 22.06 3.58
C LEU A 606 -1.04 21.12 4.44
N LEU A 607 -0.36 20.14 3.84
CA LEU A 607 0.59 19.28 4.55
C LEU A 607 1.71 20.10 5.20
N SER A 608 2.15 21.15 4.52
CA SER A 608 3.22 22.04 4.98
C SER A 608 2.75 22.92 6.15
N LEU A 609 1.56 23.50 6.07
CA LEU A 609 0.94 24.26 7.17
C LEU A 609 0.64 23.38 8.40
N VAL A 610 0.10 22.18 8.19
CA VAL A 610 -0.16 21.21 9.27
C VAL A 610 1.15 20.81 9.97
N ARG A 611 2.25 20.63 9.23
CA ARG A 611 3.58 20.37 9.80
C ARG A 611 4.07 21.52 10.67
N LEU A 612 3.88 22.76 10.23
CA LEU A 612 4.20 23.97 11.00
C LEU A 612 3.29 24.17 12.22
N GLY A 613 2.14 23.49 12.28
CA GLY A 613 1.13 23.69 13.30
C GLY A 613 0.19 24.87 13.04
N GLU A 614 0.24 25.45 11.85
CA GLU A 614 -0.53 26.61 11.42
C GLU A 614 -1.92 26.19 10.92
N LEU A 615 -2.73 25.63 11.82
CA LEU A 615 -4.03 25.05 11.48
C LEU A 615 -5.07 26.09 11.04
N ASP A 616 -5.02 27.30 11.57
CA ASP A 616 -5.95 28.38 11.18
C ASP A 616 -5.69 28.84 9.73
N GLU A 617 -4.42 28.95 9.34
CA GLU A 617 -4.07 29.21 7.94
C GLU A 617 -4.45 28.03 7.04
N ALA A 618 -4.30 26.79 7.53
CA ALA A 618 -4.70 25.60 6.79
C ALA A 618 -6.21 25.58 6.50
N GLU A 619 -7.06 25.97 7.46
CA GLU A 619 -8.50 26.09 7.25
C GLU A 619 -8.86 27.20 6.24
N LYS A 620 -8.14 28.33 6.25
CA LYS A 620 -8.32 29.38 5.23
C LYS A 620 -8.01 28.85 3.83
N VAL A 621 -6.94 28.06 3.68
CA VAL A 621 -6.57 27.43 2.41
C VAL A 621 -7.61 26.39 1.97
N VAL A 622 -8.24 25.64 2.89
CA VAL A 622 -9.37 24.74 2.54
C VAL A 622 -10.56 25.54 2.01
N LYS A 623 -10.92 26.65 2.65
CA LYS A 623 -12.00 27.54 2.16
C LYS A 623 -11.67 28.13 0.79
N GLU A 624 -10.41 28.55 0.58
CA GLU A 624 -9.92 29.00 -0.74
C GLU A 624 -10.09 27.90 -1.80
N TRP A 625 -9.72 26.66 -1.46
CA TRP A 625 -9.89 25.51 -2.34
C TRP A 625 -11.36 25.25 -2.69
N GLU A 626 -12.28 25.34 -1.73
CA GLU A 626 -13.73 25.18 -2.00
C GLU A 626 -14.24 26.21 -3.01
N LEU A 627 -13.70 27.43 -2.98
CA LEU A 627 -14.06 28.52 -3.89
C LEU A 627 -13.34 28.45 -5.26
N SER A 628 -12.26 27.67 -5.37
CA SER A 628 -11.42 27.58 -6.59
C SER A 628 -12.09 26.90 -7.79
N GLY A 629 -13.27 26.29 -7.60
CA GLY A 629 -13.96 25.51 -8.64
C GLY A 629 -13.24 24.22 -9.03
N ASN A 630 -12.35 23.71 -8.17
CA ASN A 630 -11.72 22.41 -8.31
C ASN A 630 -12.70 21.27 -8.08
N CYS A 631 -12.45 20.11 -8.72
CA CYS A 631 -13.25 18.94 -8.45
C CYS A 631 -13.05 18.51 -7.00
N TYR A 632 -14.15 18.17 -6.34
CA TYR A 632 -14.12 17.77 -4.94
C TYR A 632 -13.24 16.53 -4.76
N ASP A 633 -12.25 16.66 -3.87
CA ASP A 633 -11.30 15.62 -3.52
C ASP A 633 -11.13 15.66 -2.01
N PHE A 634 -11.70 14.65 -1.34
CA PHE A 634 -11.73 14.58 0.12
C PHE A 634 -10.33 14.61 0.76
N ARG A 635 -9.26 14.25 0.02
CA ARG A 635 -7.89 14.29 0.52
C ARG A 635 -7.43 15.70 0.92
N VAL A 636 -8.01 16.74 0.30
CA VAL A 636 -7.71 18.14 0.62
C VAL A 636 -8.14 18.47 2.06
N PRO A 637 -9.45 18.42 2.42
CA PRO A 637 -9.86 18.63 3.81
C PRO A 637 -9.35 17.54 4.76
N GLN A 638 -9.23 16.29 4.32
CA GLN A 638 -8.71 15.19 5.16
C GLN A 638 -7.34 15.51 5.75
N THR A 639 -6.47 16.20 5.00
CA THR A 639 -5.14 16.61 5.47
C THR A 639 -5.23 17.48 6.73
N VAL A 640 -6.17 18.43 6.74
CA VAL A 640 -6.39 19.34 7.88
C VAL A 640 -7.10 18.65 9.04
N ILE A 641 -8.04 17.74 8.77
CA ILE A 641 -8.68 16.91 9.80
C ILE A 641 -7.65 16.06 10.56
N ILE A 642 -6.72 15.42 9.82
CA ILE A 642 -5.63 14.66 10.43
C ILE A 642 -4.74 15.59 11.26
N GLY A 643 -4.43 16.79 10.74
CA GLY A 643 -3.66 17.81 11.46
C GLY A 643 -4.28 18.20 12.81
N HIS A 644 -5.58 18.51 12.82
CA HIS A 644 -6.34 18.78 14.05
C HIS A 644 -6.27 17.61 15.03
N THR A 645 -6.46 16.39 14.54
CA THR A 645 -6.42 15.17 15.38
C THR A 645 -5.03 14.98 16.02
N VAL A 646 -3.95 15.16 15.27
CA VAL A 646 -2.57 15.03 15.79
C VAL A 646 -2.26 16.09 16.86
N LYS A 647 -2.84 17.28 16.74
CA LYS A 647 -2.70 18.37 17.73
C LYS A 647 -3.68 18.28 18.90
N GLY A 648 -4.53 17.24 18.97
CA GLY A 648 -5.50 17.04 20.04
C GLY A 648 -6.76 17.91 19.93
N LEU A 649 -6.96 18.61 18.82
CA LEU A 649 -8.10 19.49 18.56
C LEU A 649 -9.26 18.71 17.91
N TYR A 650 -9.74 17.68 18.61
CA TYR A 650 -10.75 16.74 18.07
C TYR A 650 -12.09 17.42 17.76
N ASP A 651 -12.51 18.41 18.57
CA ASP A 651 -13.76 19.15 18.36
C ASP A 651 -13.76 19.90 17.02
N ARG A 652 -12.63 20.49 16.63
CA ARG A 652 -12.49 21.15 15.31
C ARG A 652 -12.49 20.12 14.17
N ALA A 653 -11.83 18.98 14.37
CA ALA A 653 -11.81 17.90 13.38
C ALA A 653 -13.21 17.33 13.13
N GLU A 654 -13.98 17.12 14.20
CA GLU A 654 -15.38 16.69 14.16
C GLU A 654 -16.26 17.74 13.49
N ALA A 655 -16.16 19.01 13.90
CA ALA A 655 -16.94 20.10 13.32
C ALA A 655 -16.71 20.22 11.80
N MET A 656 -15.47 20.04 11.34
CA MET A 656 -15.14 20.10 9.92
C MET A 656 -15.70 18.91 9.14
N LEU A 657 -15.69 17.70 9.73
CA LEU A 657 -16.35 16.53 9.15
C LEU A 657 -17.88 16.70 9.12
N GLY A 658 -18.46 17.28 10.18
CA GLY A 658 -19.87 17.65 10.28
C GLY A 658 -20.29 18.65 9.20
N ASP A 659 -19.57 19.75 9.02
CA ASP A 659 -19.83 20.76 7.99
C ASP A 659 -19.78 20.15 6.57
N LEU A 660 -18.79 19.29 6.28
CA LEU A 660 -18.73 18.56 5.01
C LEU A 660 -19.92 17.63 4.82
N MET A 661 -20.33 16.96 5.89
CA MET A 661 -21.50 16.08 5.92
C MET A 661 -22.78 16.88 5.62
N GLU A 662 -23.00 18.00 6.32
CA GLU A 662 -24.14 18.92 6.12
C GLU A 662 -24.20 19.50 4.70
N LYS A 663 -23.04 19.85 4.12
CA LYS A 663 -22.91 20.28 2.72
C LYS A 663 -23.11 19.16 1.70
N GLY A 664 -23.38 17.93 2.15
CA GLY A 664 -23.58 16.75 1.33
C GLY A 664 -22.33 16.31 0.56
N LYS A 665 -21.14 16.65 1.07
CA LYS A 665 -19.86 16.21 0.50
C LYS A 665 -19.51 14.82 1.00
N ALA A 666 -18.95 14.01 0.11
CA ALA A 666 -18.55 12.65 0.44
C ALA A 666 -17.38 12.66 1.45
N THR A 667 -17.58 12.03 2.61
CA THR A 667 -16.54 11.78 3.62
C THR A 667 -16.22 10.29 3.69
N THR A 668 -15.15 9.91 4.37
CA THR A 668 -14.74 8.50 4.48
C THR A 668 -15.02 7.93 5.88
N PRO A 669 -15.38 6.64 6.03
CA PRO A 669 -15.47 6.00 7.34
C PRO A 669 -14.17 6.15 8.16
N LYS A 670 -13.02 6.06 7.48
CA LYS A 670 -11.70 6.14 8.10
C LYS A 670 -11.41 7.48 8.77
N SER A 671 -11.87 8.60 8.21
CA SER A 671 -11.65 9.92 8.80
C SER A 671 -12.45 10.12 10.09
N TRP A 672 -13.68 9.63 10.15
CA TRP A 672 -14.50 9.66 11.36
C TRP A 672 -13.94 8.74 12.45
N GLU A 673 -13.42 7.57 12.07
CA GLU A 673 -12.72 6.66 12.98
C GLU A 673 -11.46 7.29 13.60
N ILE A 674 -10.68 8.05 12.83
CA ILE A 674 -9.49 8.75 13.33
C ILE A 674 -9.86 9.75 14.43
N VAL A 675 -10.94 10.51 14.25
CA VAL A 675 -11.45 11.44 15.27
C VAL A 675 -12.01 10.69 16.48
N ALA A 676 -12.76 9.60 16.27
CA ALA A 676 -13.27 8.75 17.34
C ALA A 676 -12.13 8.15 18.19
N ALA A 677 -11.06 7.68 17.56
CA ALA A 677 -9.87 7.19 18.25
C ALA A 677 -9.19 8.28 19.09
N GLY A 678 -9.18 9.53 18.60
CA GLY A 678 -8.74 10.71 19.35
C GLY A 678 -9.54 10.91 20.63
N TYR A 679 -10.87 10.93 20.53
CA TYR A 679 -11.76 11.06 21.68
C TYR A 679 -11.63 9.92 22.69
N VAL A 680 -11.47 8.67 22.22
CA VAL A 680 -11.18 7.52 23.10
C VAL A 680 -9.90 7.75 23.91
N ASN A 681 -8.82 8.24 23.27
CA ASN A 681 -7.56 8.51 23.97
C ASN A 681 -7.68 9.66 24.98
N LYS A 682 -8.60 10.61 24.76
CA LYS A 682 -8.91 11.71 25.70
C LYS A 682 -9.85 11.28 26.84
N GLY A 683 -10.51 10.12 26.71
CA GLY A 683 -11.52 9.63 27.65
C GLY A 683 -12.95 10.14 27.39
N GLU A 684 -13.19 10.87 26.29
CA GLU A 684 -14.50 11.38 25.89
C GLU A 684 -15.26 10.34 25.03
N THR A 685 -15.62 9.20 25.65
CA THR A 685 -16.19 8.04 24.94
C THR A 685 -17.56 8.29 24.30
N GLU A 686 -18.35 9.26 24.80
CA GLU A 686 -19.64 9.64 24.21
C GLU A 686 -19.48 10.29 22.83
N LYS A 687 -18.55 11.26 22.70
CA LYS A 687 -18.24 11.86 21.40
C LYS A 687 -17.60 10.85 20.45
N ALA A 688 -16.75 9.97 20.99
CA ALA A 688 -16.19 8.86 20.21
C ALA A 688 -17.30 7.96 19.64
N PHE A 689 -18.32 7.65 20.42
CA PHE A 689 -19.50 6.91 19.99
C PHE A 689 -20.24 7.61 18.84
N GLN A 690 -20.49 8.92 18.93
CA GLN A 690 -21.16 9.67 17.86
C GLN A 690 -20.34 9.67 16.55
N CYS A 691 -19.04 9.92 16.63
CA CYS A 691 -18.14 9.84 15.47
C CYS A 691 -18.13 8.43 14.86
N MET A 692 -18.09 7.38 15.68
CA MET A 692 -18.08 6.00 15.21
C MET A 692 -19.41 5.58 14.59
N LYS A 693 -20.54 6.05 15.14
CA LYS A 693 -21.87 5.88 14.57
C LYS A 693 -21.95 6.52 13.17
N ALA A 694 -21.43 7.74 13.03
CA ALA A 694 -21.31 8.39 11.72
C ALA A 694 -20.44 7.57 10.75
N ALA A 695 -19.28 7.04 11.20
CA ALA A 695 -18.42 6.18 10.39
C ALA A 695 -19.13 4.91 9.89
N LEU A 696 -19.86 4.22 10.77
CA LEU A 696 -20.58 2.99 10.45
C LEU A 696 -21.75 3.24 9.49
N CYS A 697 -22.41 4.41 9.56
CA CYS A 697 -23.42 4.80 8.57
C CYS A 697 -22.85 4.98 7.15
N LEU A 698 -21.54 5.23 7.02
CA LEU A 698 -20.83 5.36 5.73
C LEU A 698 -20.29 4.02 5.19
N SER A 699 -20.36 2.94 5.98
CA SER A 699 -19.58 1.69 5.80
C SER A 699 -19.98 0.76 4.64
N ALA A 700 -20.70 1.25 3.64
CA ALA A 700 -20.98 0.50 2.40
C ALA A 700 -19.73 0.28 1.51
N GLU A 701 -18.56 0.82 1.89
CA GLU A 701 -17.30 0.60 1.20
C GLU A 701 -16.77 -0.83 1.46
N LYS A 702 -16.76 -1.68 0.43
CA LYS A 702 -16.17 -3.03 0.47
C LYS A 702 -14.73 -2.97 1.01
N GLY A 703 -14.50 -3.52 2.20
CA GLY A 703 -13.16 -3.77 2.75
C GLY A 703 -12.71 -2.87 3.91
N TRP A 704 -13.47 -1.85 4.32
CA TRP A 704 -13.16 -1.12 5.56
C TRP A 704 -13.51 -1.97 6.79
N LYS A 705 -12.58 -2.07 7.75
CA LYS A 705 -12.78 -2.74 9.04
C LYS A 705 -12.54 -1.73 10.16
N PRO A 706 -13.50 -1.55 11.08
CA PRO A 706 -13.33 -0.65 12.20
C PRO A 706 -12.24 -1.13 13.18
N ASN A 707 -11.59 -0.19 13.84
CA ASN A 707 -10.52 -0.40 14.79
C ASN A 707 -11.07 -1.10 16.04
N PHE A 708 -10.57 -2.30 16.29
CA PHE A 708 -11.00 -3.14 17.40
C PHE A 708 -10.98 -2.42 18.74
N ARG A 709 -9.87 -1.73 19.09
CA ARG A 709 -9.75 -1.02 20.37
C ARG A 709 -10.81 0.07 20.54
N VAL A 710 -11.08 0.83 19.47
CA VAL A 710 -12.10 1.90 19.49
C VAL A 710 -13.49 1.27 19.66
N SER A 711 -13.82 0.25 18.87
CA SER A 711 -15.08 -0.48 18.95
C SER A 711 -15.32 -1.09 20.33
N THR A 712 -14.34 -1.81 20.90
CA THR A 712 -14.45 -2.43 22.24
C THR A 712 -14.65 -1.39 23.33
N THR A 713 -13.91 -0.27 23.28
CA THR A 713 -14.04 0.79 24.28
C THR A 713 -15.43 1.42 24.25
N ILE A 714 -15.96 1.67 23.05
CA ILE A 714 -17.32 2.19 22.87
C ILE A 714 -18.37 1.17 23.32
N LEU A 715 -18.19 -0.13 23.01
CA LEU A 715 -19.09 -1.19 23.45
C LEU A 715 -19.14 -1.33 24.98
N SER A 716 -17.98 -1.29 25.65
CA SER A 716 -17.94 -1.29 27.13
C SER A 716 -18.68 -0.07 27.68
N TRP A 717 -18.40 1.13 27.14
CA TRP A 717 -19.08 2.35 27.58
C TRP A 717 -20.59 2.31 27.35
N LEU A 718 -21.06 1.77 26.22
CA LEU A 718 -22.49 1.59 25.94
C LEU A 718 -23.13 0.63 26.95
N GLY A 719 -22.48 -0.50 27.23
CA GLY A 719 -22.96 -1.45 28.24
C GLY A 719 -23.02 -0.84 29.64
N ASP A 720 -21.99 -0.10 30.06
CA ASP A 720 -21.89 0.42 31.42
C ASP A 720 -22.71 1.72 31.61
N LYS A 721 -22.80 2.60 30.60
CA LYS A 721 -23.43 3.94 30.70
C LYS A 721 -24.45 4.31 29.62
N GLY A 722 -24.42 3.71 28.42
CA GLY A 722 -25.23 4.13 27.26
C GLY A 722 -26.63 3.50 27.18
N SER A 723 -27.62 4.20 26.60
CA SER A 723 -29.02 3.72 26.52
C SER A 723 -29.17 2.37 25.81
N VAL A 724 -30.25 1.64 26.09
CA VAL A 724 -30.55 0.37 25.40
C VAL A 724 -30.69 0.60 23.90
N GLU A 725 -31.34 1.69 23.52
CA GLU A 725 -31.57 2.10 22.14
C GLU A 725 -30.26 2.39 21.40
N ASP A 726 -29.32 3.09 22.06
CA ASP A 726 -28.00 3.37 21.49
C ASP A 726 -27.15 2.11 21.35
N ALA A 727 -27.21 1.20 22.33
CA ALA A 727 -26.52 -0.08 22.28
C ALA A 727 -27.03 -0.96 21.12
N GLU A 728 -28.36 -1.11 20.97
CA GLU A 728 -28.97 -1.84 19.85
C GLU A 728 -28.64 -1.19 18.50
N ALA A 729 -28.74 0.14 18.39
CA ALA A 729 -28.43 0.85 17.16
C ALA A 729 -26.95 0.67 16.75
N PHE A 730 -26.03 0.78 17.71
CA PHE A 730 -24.60 0.63 17.44
C PHE A 730 -24.24 -0.79 17.05
N VAL A 731 -24.71 -1.78 17.81
CA VAL A 731 -24.47 -3.19 17.52
C VAL A 731 -25.07 -3.57 16.17
N GLY A 732 -26.29 -3.13 15.87
CA GLY A 732 -26.94 -3.35 14.57
C GLY A 732 -26.12 -2.81 13.39
N LEU A 733 -25.54 -1.61 13.53
CA LEU A 733 -24.65 -1.04 12.51
C LEU A 733 -23.33 -1.80 12.40
N LEU A 734 -22.73 -2.19 13.53
CA LEU A 734 -21.44 -2.86 13.59
C LEU A 734 -21.50 -4.29 13.01
N ARG A 735 -22.62 -5.01 13.17
CA ARG A 735 -22.85 -6.35 12.61
C ARG A 735 -22.79 -6.38 11.07
N ASN A 736 -23.05 -5.25 10.39
CA ASN A 736 -22.98 -5.16 8.93
C ASN A 736 -21.53 -5.13 8.41
N VAL A 737 -20.56 -4.84 9.28
CA VAL A 737 -19.16 -4.57 8.91
C VAL A 737 -18.19 -5.59 9.50
N ILE A 738 -18.48 -6.11 10.70
CA ILE A 738 -17.66 -7.14 11.36
C ILE A 738 -18.52 -8.34 11.76
N PRO A 739 -17.92 -9.56 11.83
CA PRO A 739 -18.60 -10.71 12.41
C PRO A 739 -19.05 -10.41 13.84
N VAL A 740 -20.23 -10.94 14.18
CA VAL A 740 -20.78 -10.85 15.53
C VAL A 740 -19.80 -11.48 16.53
N ASN A 741 -19.57 -10.82 17.66
CA ASN A 741 -18.65 -11.28 18.69
C ASN A 741 -19.25 -11.16 20.10
N LYS A 742 -18.59 -11.80 21.08
CA LYS A 742 -19.03 -11.82 22.49
C LYS A 742 -19.20 -10.41 23.08
N GLN A 743 -18.28 -9.49 22.78
CA GLN A 743 -18.31 -8.12 23.32
C GLN A 743 -19.56 -7.33 22.90
N MET A 744 -20.06 -7.56 21.68
CA MET A 744 -21.30 -6.94 21.20
C MET A 744 -22.50 -7.41 22.02
N TYR A 745 -22.54 -8.70 22.36
CA TYR A 745 -23.59 -9.25 23.22
C TYR A 745 -23.46 -8.80 24.67
N HIS A 746 -22.25 -8.81 25.25
CA HIS A 746 -22.02 -8.31 26.60
C HIS A 746 -22.46 -6.85 26.77
N ALA A 747 -22.21 -6.00 25.77
CA ALA A 747 -22.69 -4.61 25.78
C ALA A 747 -24.23 -4.53 25.79
N LEU A 748 -24.93 -5.34 24.97
CA LEU A 748 -26.39 -5.40 24.95
C LEU A 748 -26.96 -5.94 26.27
N LEU A 749 -26.43 -7.05 26.79
CA LEU A 749 -26.88 -7.66 28.04
C LEU A 749 -26.78 -6.66 29.20
N LYS A 750 -25.62 -6.00 29.35
CA LYS A 750 -25.41 -4.97 30.38
C LYS A 750 -26.39 -3.79 30.23
N ALA A 751 -26.58 -3.31 29.01
CA ALA A 751 -27.51 -2.20 28.75
C ALA A 751 -28.96 -2.58 29.07
N TYR A 752 -29.41 -3.79 28.70
CA TYR A 752 -30.75 -4.31 28.95
C TYR A 752 -31.03 -4.50 30.45
N ILE A 753 -30.07 -5.10 31.19
CA ILE A 753 -30.17 -5.29 32.65
C ILE A 753 -30.33 -3.92 33.32
N ARG A 754 -29.48 -2.95 32.98
CA ARG A 754 -29.55 -1.60 33.56
C ARG A 754 -30.83 -0.86 33.17
N GLY A 755 -31.35 -1.12 31.97
CA GLY A 755 -32.61 -0.57 31.46
C GLY A 755 -33.86 -1.26 31.99
N GLY A 756 -33.74 -2.30 32.82
CA GLY A 756 -34.86 -3.07 33.36
C GLY A 756 -35.66 -3.84 32.28
N LYS A 757 -35.05 -4.11 31.12
CA LYS A 757 -35.70 -4.83 30.01
C LYS A 757 -35.36 -6.32 30.06
N GLU A 758 -36.25 -7.15 29.53
CA GLU A 758 -36.08 -8.60 29.46
C GLU A 758 -34.91 -8.99 28.56
N VAL A 759 -34.02 -9.82 29.11
CA VAL A 759 -32.72 -10.17 28.51
C VAL A 759 -32.80 -11.46 27.66
N ASP A 760 -33.86 -12.25 27.84
CA ASP A 760 -34.03 -13.56 27.20
C ASP A 760 -33.99 -13.46 25.67
N SER A 761 -34.58 -12.40 25.11
CA SER A 761 -34.52 -12.09 23.68
C SER A 761 -33.09 -11.83 23.14
N VAL A 762 -32.18 -11.32 23.98
CA VAL A 762 -30.77 -11.08 23.61
C VAL A 762 -29.99 -12.40 23.68
N LEU A 763 -30.27 -13.24 24.69
CA LEU A 763 -29.67 -14.56 24.86
C LEU A 763 -30.07 -15.52 23.74
N ASP A 764 -31.34 -15.48 23.31
CA ASP A 764 -31.81 -16.28 22.17
C ASP A 764 -31.11 -15.87 20.86
N ARG A 765 -30.91 -14.56 20.63
CA ARG A 765 -30.11 -14.07 19.50
C ARG A 765 -28.65 -14.51 19.59
N MET A 766 -28.07 -14.51 20.79
CA MET A 766 -26.69 -14.96 21.03
C MET A 766 -26.51 -16.44 20.69
N LYS A 767 -27.47 -17.29 21.09
CA LYS A 767 -27.52 -18.71 20.73
C LYS A 767 -27.74 -18.93 19.23
N ALA A 768 -28.65 -18.18 18.61
CA ALA A 768 -28.91 -18.26 17.18
C ALA A 768 -27.67 -17.91 16.33
N ASP A 769 -26.88 -16.93 16.79
CA ASP A 769 -25.63 -16.53 16.15
C ASP A 769 -24.44 -17.47 16.50
N LYS A 770 -24.67 -18.58 17.22
CA LYS A 770 -23.66 -19.56 17.68
C LYS A 770 -22.51 -18.95 18.49
N VAL A 771 -22.81 -17.95 19.31
CA VAL A 771 -21.86 -17.38 20.25
C VAL A 771 -22.04 -18.07 21.61
N GLU A 772 -21.01 -18.76 22.10
CA GLU A 772 -21.02 -19.49 23.37
C GLU A 772 -21.45 -18.62 24.56
N ASP A 773 -22.48 -19.07 25.30
CA ASP A 773 -23.12 -18.40 26.43
C ASP A 773 -22.66 -18.93 27.81
N ASP A 774 -21.79 -19.94 27.83
CA ASP A 774 -21.33 -20.66 29.02
C ASP A 774 -20.12 -20.03 29.75
N ASP A 775 -19.60 -18.93 29.20
CA ASP A 775 -18.45 -18.18 29.72
C ASP A 775 -18.72 -17.55 31.10
N ILE A 776 -17.68 -17.56 31.94
CA ILE A 776 -17.68 -16.98 33.30
C ILE A 776 -18.07 -15.50 33.26
N GLU A 777 -17.66 -14.78 32.22
CA GLU A 777 -17.95 -13.36 32.06
C GLU A 777 -19.44 -13.09 31.74
N THR A 778 -20.06 -13.93 30.90
CA THR A 778 -21.50 -13.85 30.60
C THR A 778 -22.32 -14.16 31.85
N LYS A 779 -21.93 -15.18 32.64
CA LYS A 779 -22.55 -15.50 33.93
C LYS A 779 -22.39 -14.37 34.96
N LYS A 780 -21.21 -13.72 35.02
CA LYS A 780 -20.98 -12.53 35.86
C LYS A 780 -21.87 -11.36 35.48
N VAL A 781 -22.05 -11.09 34.18
CA VAL A 781 -22.94 -10.03 33.71
C VAL A 781 -24.40 -10.32 34.08
N LEU A 782 -24.85 -11.56 33.95
CA LEU A 782 -26.20 -11.97 34.34
C LEU A 782 -26.43 -11.94 35.86
N ALA A 783 -25.40 -12.23 36.67
CA ALA A 783 -25.47 -12.15 38.12
C ALA A 783 -25.67 -10.72 38.66
N ILE A 784 -25.37 -9.68 37.86
CA ILE A 784 -25.68 -8.27 38.21
C ILE A 784 -27.20 -8.05 38.33
N ARG A 785 -28.04 -8.94 37.74
CA ARG A 785 -29.51 -8.91 37.86
C ARG A 785 -30.02 -9.25 39.27
N GLU A 786 -29.22 -9.94 40.08
CA GLU A 786 -29.64 -10.50 41.38
C GLU A 786 -29.28 -9.59 42.58
N ASN A 787 -28.59 -8.47 42.33
CA ASN A 787 -28.28 -7.41 43.31
C ASN A 787 -28.95 -6.10 42.89
#